data_AF-A0AA88XNH7-F1
#
_entry.id   AF-A0AA88XNH7-F1
#
_cell.length_a   1.000
_cell.length_b   1.000
_cell.length_c   1.000
_cell.angle_alpha   90.00
_cell.angle_beta   90.00
_cell.angle_gamma   90.00
#
_symmetry.space_group_name_H-M   'P 1'
#
loop_
_entity.id
_entity.type
_entity.pdbx_description
1 polymer ?
#
loop_
_entity_poly.entity_id
_entity_poly.type
_entity_poly.pdbx_seq_one_letter_code
_entity_poly.pdbx_strand_id
1 'polypeptide(L)'
;MSSASSTQVNENVSQASQIYKVDKILRYKWIKGVSGLQHYILVLALVCSVCCLPTFATGTTNTILQRINYGVTFHKIADIYLGQEYWAHTFEIPLPRKVHIQERARCNLQEPICTKAKSVIMSLNKLKIQAIASVNQTVHEIHQLIPASVLPKQDTFFGRSRSRRGLFDFIGKISKSLFGTATSSDINTLKRHMQALNRNNVKIAKAMATQEKHLSSFISSVDERFQNVMNAVKQNHNDAVALSKLMSSSFDALSHEVMILETLAIEQINASAKLDLTLEHLKTGVHDLVKGKLSPFLLSPHAIRTSINQVQNIIDAKFSLFNIIHKDPTYYYSHADFLYTRLHSKLYITLKIPISPFKHPLSLYQIYSFPVPVNSTSTHATQLLNTTDHFIHTSDNQHFSTLSLKDLSKCSGSGTLYCPFQLALTSSASASCISAIFYNLKTLTKQLCDFRFITGAIKPSITELSPSSILLYSTNMMALDCPSGQRIMKGCSFCVIKVPCMCSLTSGDLFFPPRVGNCHNNSDSVTVLHPINLALIQELFDPSSHASIFGDTVFQNLVDMKIPDFKIFNHSFSKYLANDHQHHLSLKRLAQTAKKDEMAFRSLSESMLAGQIDFAIDSWPDTSGIIAIVASGVAGLSLAFGIWTFFKIRTLTSALLLLQASHPSSAFVTARPNFSFIFSHPADTTTPKSVAEHIYHSFTTPWPYVSLSVITTIIIFSLILILWHKFKHTHRTAIHLELTTGAECTLIKLTELSLCPENWNITPPEDITNIIITTSCFIWTTLTIHSSKFTVTNVYTEQTLTVPTTINISPLKAFKIRRILRQPYSAYFMLSHHEYFRMLQ
;
A
#
# COMPACT_ATOMS: atom_id res chain seq x y z
N MET A 1 -4.27 27.81 82.32
CA MET A 1 -5.64 27.65 82.85
C MET A 1 -6.52 28.69 82.17
N SER A 2 -7.67 28.23 81.64
CA SER A 2 -8.90 28.93 81.16
C SER A 2 -8.90 30.48 81.13
N SER A 3 -9.42 31.19 80.12
CA SER A 3 -10.40 30.90 79.07
C SER A 3 -10.43 32.10 78.11
N ALA A 4 -10.46 31.89 76.78
CA ALA A 4 -10.68 32.96 75.80
C ALA A 4 -11.75 32.53 74.79
N SER A 5 -12.90 33.20 74.88
CA SER A 5 -14.02 33.14 73.94
C SER A 5 -14.31 34.54 73.43
N SER A 6 -14.76 34.61 72.18
CA SER A 6 -15.39 35.75 71.47
C SER A 6 -14.45 36.77 70.82
N THR A 7 -14.19 36.58 69.52
CA THR A 7 -14.18 37.63 68.47
C THR A 7 -13.78 36.98 67.13
N GLN A 8 -14.72 36.38 66.40
CA GLN A 8 -14.52 36.01 64.98
C GLN A 8 -15.84 35.57 64.32
N VAL A 9 -16.79 36.49 64.14
CA VAL A 9 -18.00 36.23 63.32
C VAL A 9 -18.25 37.31 62.25
N ASN A 10 -17.54 38.44 62.25
CA ASN A 10 -17.82 39.55 61.32
C ASN A 10 -16.85 39.74 60.13
N GLU A 11 -15.89 38.84 59.89
CA GLU A 11 -14.97 38.95 58.73
C GLU A 11 -15.39 38.15 57.48
N ASN A 12 -16.35 37.23 57.58
CA ASN A 12 -16.64 36.27 56.50
C ASN A 12 -17.67 36.72 55.45
N VAL A 13 -18.32 37.88 55.61
CA VAL A 13 -19.31 38.38 54.62
C VAL A 13 -18.68 39.33 53.59
N SER A 14 -17.50 39.91 53.89
CA SER A 14 -16.82 40.85 52.96
C SER A 14 -15.95 40.17 51.90
N GLN A 15 -15.48 38.94 52.13
CA GLN A 15 -14.60 38.24 51.18
C GLN A 15 -15.36 37.46 50.09
N ALA A 16 -16.61 37.06 50.32
CA ALA A 16 -17.41 36.33 49.32
C ALA A 16 -17.89 37.23 48.15
N SER A 17 -18.00 38.54 48.37
CA SER A 17 -18.46 39.52 47.35
C SER A 17 -17.37 39.90 46.33
N GLN A 18 -16.09 39.86 46.71
CA GLN A 18 -14.99 40.20 45.80
C GLN A 18 -14.59 39.05 44.87
N ILE A 19 -14.73 37.80 45.31
CA ILE A 19 -14.35 36.61 44.50
C ILE A 19 -15.33 36.40 43.33
N TYR A 20 -16.62 36.72 43.50
CA TYR A 20 -17.62 36.58 42.43
C TYR A 20 -17.49 37.64 41.31
N LYS A 21 -16.85 38.79 41.60
CA LYS A 21 -16.67 39.89 40.63
C LYS A 21 -15.44 39.68 39.72
N VAL A 22 -14.44 38.94 40.19
CA VAL A 22 -13.21 38.63 39.42
C VAL A 22 -13.44 37.48 38.43
N ASP A 23 -14.23 36.46 38.78
CA ASP A 23 -14.50 35.33 37.87
C ASP A 23 -15.39 35.72 36.66
N LYS A 24 -16.26 36.73 36.84
CA LYS A 24 -17.13 37.24 35.75
C LYS A 24 -16.38 38.09 34.72
N ILE A 25 -15.31 38.77 35.13
CA ILE A 25 -14.46 39.59 34.24
C ILE A 25 -13.47 38.70 33.46
N LEU A 26 -12.98 37.62 34.07
CA LEU A 26 -12.10 36.66 33.40
C LEU A 26 -12.84 35.80 32.36
N ARG A 27 -14.08 35.37 32.62
CA ARG A 27 -14.87 34.64 31.61
C ARG A 27 -15.28 35.49 30.41
N TYR A 28 -15.54 36.79 30.60
CA TYR A 28 -15.90 37.69 29.50
C TYR A 28 -14.71 38.04 28.58
N LYS A 29 -13.48 38.08 29.12
CA LYS A 29 -12.25 38.21 28.31
C LYS A 29 -11.87 36.92 27.59
N TRP A 30 -12.14 35.75 28.17
CA TRP A 30 -11.86 34.47 27.52
C TRP A 30 -12.77 34.19 26.32
N ILE A 31 -14.06 34.53 26.42
CA ILE A 31 -15.04 34.30 25.34
C ILE A 31 -14.78 35.23 24.12
N LYS A 32 -14.31 36.46 24.32
CA LYS A 32 -13.89 37.35 23.21
C LYS A 32 -12.53 36.99 22.61
N GLY A 33 -11.64 36.35 23.36
CA GLY A 33 -10.36 35.84 22.83
C GLY A 33 -10.53 34.62 21.93
N VAL A 34 -11.49 33.74 22.24
CA VAL A 34 -11.73 32.51 21.49
C VAL A 34 -12.48 32.75 20.16
N SER A 35 -13.35 33.77 20.07
CA SER A 35 -14.05 34.07 18.81
C SER A 35 -13.15 34.75 17.76
N GLY A 36 -12.16 35.55 18.20
CA GLY A 36 -11.15 36.15 17.34
C GLY A 36 -10.16 35.12 16.77
N LEU A 37 -9.82 34.10 17.56
CA LEU A 37 -8.94 33.01 17.13
C LEU A 37 -9.61 32.11 16.09
N GLN A 38 -10.92 31.86 16.20
CA GLN A 38 -11.67 31.12 15.20
C GLN A 38 -11.73 31.84 13.85
N HIS A 39 -11.91 33.16 13.82
CA HIS A 39 -11.91 33.92 12.57
C HIS A 39 -10.52 33.99 11.92
N TYR A 40 -9.46 34.12 12.72
CA TYR A 40 -8.09 34.08 12.19
C TYR A 40 -7.70 32.71 11.63
N ILE A 41 -8.11 31.61 12.28
CA ILE A 41 -7.87 30.25 11.78
C ILE A 41 -8.67 29.97 10.50
N LEU A 42 -9.90 30.48 10.40
CA LEU A 42 -10.75 30.29 9.22
C LEU A 42 -10.24 31.11 8.03
N VAL A 43 -9.74 32.33 8.26
CA VAL A 43 -9.09 33.15 7.22
C VAL A 43 -7.73 32.56 6.83
N LEU A 44 -6.92 32.05 7.77
CA LEU A 44 -5.68 31.34 7.42
C LEU A 44 -5.95 30.05 6.62
N ALA A 45 -7.00 29.31 6.96
CA ALA A 45 -7.41 28.11 6.23
C ALA A 45 -7.91 28.45 4.82
N LEU A 46 -8.64 29.56 4.65
CA LEU A 46 -9.10 30.04 3.34
C LEU A 46 -7.94 30.55 2.48
N VAL A 47 -6.99 31.29 3.06
CA VAL A 47 -5.79 31.78 2.37
C VAL A 47 -4.85 30.62 1.99
N CYS A 48 -4.70 29.60 2.85
CA CYS A 48 -3.99 28.37 2.49
C CYS A 48 -4.70 27.57 1.39
N SER A 49 -6.04 27.55 1.36
CA SER A 49 -6.78 26.82 0.31
C SER A 49 -6.72 27.50 -1.07
N VAL A 50 -6.61 28.84 -1.12
CA VAL A 50 -6.51 29.60 -2.38
C VAL A 50 -5.05 29.64 -2.91
N CYS A 51 -4.05 29.57 -2.04
CA CYS A 51 -2.64 29.45 -2.45
C CYS A 51 -2.20 28.01 -2.80
N CYS A 52 -3.04 27.00 -2.52
CA CYS A 52 -2.77 25.58 -2.84
C CYS A 52 -3.66 25.04 -3.97
N LEU A 53 -4.10 25.87 -4.91
CA LEU A 53 -4.56 25.35 -6.20
C LEU A 53 -3.33 24.86 -6.98
N PRO A 54 -3.16 23.54 -7.19
CA PRO A 54 -2.14 23.07 -8.10
C PRO A 54 -2.60 23.51 -9.48
N THR A 55 -1.85 24.40 -10.12
CA THR A 55 -1.85 24.44 -11.58
C THR A 55 -1.38 23.07 -12.04
N PHE A 56 -2.33 22.19 -12.34
CA PHE A 56 -2.07 20.95 -13.06
C PHE A 56 -1.65 21.35 -14.48
N ALA A 57 -0.38 21.70 -14.62
CA ALA A 57 0.31 21.57 -15.89
C ALA A 57 0.44 20.07 -16.12
N THR A 58 -0.50 19.49 -16.86
CA THR A 58 -0.37 18.17 -17.48
C THR A 58 0.68 18.25 -18.58
N GLY A 59 1.94 18.43 -18.19
CA GLY A 59 3.09 18.08 -19.00
C GLY A 59 3.53 16.71 -18.54
N THR A 60 3.19 15.67 -19.30
CA THR A 60 3.80 14.34 -19.20
C THR A 60 5.28 14.46 -19.53
N THR A 61 6.08 14.90 -18.57
CA THR A 61 7.53 14.77 -18.64
C THR A 61 7.85 13.34 -18.24
N ASN A 62 8.64 12.64 -19.04
CA ASN A 62 9.22 11.35 -18.67
C ASN A 62 10.10 11.58 -17.42
N THR A 63 9.52 11.41 -16.22
CA THR A 63 10.22 11.67 -14.96
C THR A 63 11.19 10.51 -14.70
N ILE A 64 12.45 10.70 -15.06
CA ILE A 64 13.52 9.81 -14.62
C ILE A 64 13.94 10.23 -13.21
N LEU A 65 13.80 9.34 -12.24
CA LEU A 65 14.23 9.57 -10.88
C LEU A 65 15.63 8.99 -10.70
N GLN A 66 16.61 9.85 -10.45
CA GLN A 66 18.00 9.45 -10.31
C GLN A 66 18.35 9.33 -8.82
N ARG A 67 18.88 8.17 -8.42
CA ARG A 67 19.48 7.89 -7.11
C ARG A 67 20.94 7.47 -7.30
N ILE A 68 21.65 8.29 -8.07
CA ILE A 68 22.97 7.99 -8.63
C ILE A 68 24.02 7.71 -7.56
N ASN A 69 23.90 8.30 -6.37
CA ASN A 69 24.84 8.04 -5.27
C ASN A 69 24.72 6.62 -4.67
N TYR A 70 23.61 5.94 -4.94
CA TYR A 70 23.43 4.50 -4.67
C TYR A 70 23.62 3.65 -5.93
N GLY A 71 23.88 4.28 -7.08
CA GLY A 71 23.99 3.62 -8.37
C GLY A 71 22.64 3.16 -8.93
N VAL A 72 21.51 3.77 -8.53
CA VAL A 72 20.18 3.32 -8.98
C VAL A 72 19.45 4.42 -9.73
N THR A 73 18.77 4.08 -10.83
CA THR A 73 17.82 4.99 -11.52
C THR A 73 16.48 4.31 -11.75
N PHE A 74 15.42 5.11 -11.75
CA PHE A 74 14.05 4.67 -12.04
C PHE A 74 13.52 5.42 -13.26
N HIS A 75 13.23 4.67 -14.31
CA HIS A 75 12.75 5.22 -15.57
C HIS A 75 11.26 4.93 -15.68
N LYS A 76 10.41 5.97 -15.67
CA LYS A 76 8.98 5.77 -15.89
C LYS A 76 8.76 5.29 -17.32
N ILE A 77 8.19 4.09 -17.49
CA ILE A 77 7.98 3.47 -18.81
C ILE A 77 6.51 3.47 -19.23
N ALA A 78 5.57 3.37 -18.28
CA ALA A 78 4.14 3.33 -18.56
C ALA A 78 3.30 3.70 -17.33
N ASP A 79 2.03 3.94 -17.56
CA ASP A 79 0.99 3.89 -16.55
C ASP A 79 0.32 2.50 -16.58
N ILE A 80 -0.12 1.95 -15.45
CA ILE A 80 -0.62 0.56 -15.37
C ILE A 80 -1.92 0.46 -14.56
N TYR A 81 -2.91 -0.25 -15.11
CA TYR A 81 -4.12 -0.67 -14.39
C TYR A 81 -4.03 -2.16 -14.06
N LEU A 82 -4.16 -2.48 -12.77
CA LEU A 82 -4.17 -3.84 -12.27
C LEU A 82 -5.61 -4.33 -12.05
N GLY A 83 -5.79 -5.65 -12.12
CA GLY A 83 -7.07 -6.30 -11.86
C GLY A 83 -8.17 -5.83 -12.80
N GLN A 84 -7.84 -5.64 -14.08
CA GLN A 84 -8.83 -5.21 -15.05
C GLN A 84 -9.87 -6.30 -15.28
N GLU A 85 -11.13 -5.92 -15.06
CA GLU A 85 -12.30 -6.72 -15.38
C GLU A 85 -13.15 -5.99 -16.42
N TYR A 86 -14.26 -6.61 -16.83
CA TYR A 86 -15.14 -6.03 -17.85
C TYR A 86 -16.60 -6.09 -17.42
N TRP A 87 -17.26 -4.96 -17.56
CA TRP A 87 -18.72 -4.86 -17.54
C TRP A 87 -19.26 -5.11 -18.95
N ALA A 88 -20.02 -6.19 -19.13
CA ALA A 88 -20.66 -6.49 -20.42
C ALA A 88 -21.98 -5.73 -20.56
N HIS A 89 -22.04 -4.75 -21.47
CA HIS A 89 -23.24 -3.98 -21.78
C HIS A 89 -23.75 -4.28 -23.18
N THR A 90 -25.01 -4.69 -23.31
CA THR A 90 -25.59 -5.10 -24.60
C THR A 90 -26.53 -4.04 -25.17
N PHE A 91 -26.21 -3.57 -26.37
CA PHE A 91 -27.05 -2.70 -27.19
C PHE A 91 -27.91 -3.52 -28.14
N GLU A 92 -29.15 -3.08 -28.36
CA GLU A 92 -30.07 -3.63 -29.35
C GLU A 92 -30.29 -2.59 -30.46
N ILE A 93 -29.92 -2.92 -31.69
CA ILE A 93 -30.05 -2.05 -32.86
C ILE A 93 -31.06 -2.68 -33.83
N PRO A 94 -32.16 -2.00 -34.18
CA PRO A 94 -33.09 -2.49 -35.18
C PRO A 94 -32.43 -2.45 -36.57
N LEU A 95 -32.47 -3.58 -37.29
CA LEU A 95 -32.02 -3.67 -38.67
C LEU A 95 -33.20 -3.44 -39.63
N PRO A 96 -32.97 -2.80 -40.79
CA PRO A 96 -34.00 -2.61 -41.79
C PRO A 96 -34.55 -3.95 -42.28
N ARG A 97 -35.84 -3.95 -42.61
CA ARG A 97 -36.57 -5.09 -43.16
C ARG A 97 -36.80 -4.86 -44.65
N LYS A 98 -37.02 -5.95 -45.39
CA LYS A 98 -37.41 -5.85 -46.80
C LYS A 98 -38.71 -5.05 -46.91
N VAL A 99 -38.74 -4.10 -47.83
CA VAL A 99 -39.91 -3.27 -48.12
C VAL A 99 -40.74 -3.97 -49.18
N HIS A 100 -42.04 -4.13 -48.89
CA HIS A 100 -43.03 -4.66 -49.83
C HIS A 100 -43.85 -3.50 -50.39
N ILE A 101 -43.98 -3.42 -51.72
CA ILE A 101 -44.80 -2.40 -52.38
C ILE A 101 -46.27 -2.80 -52.25
N GLN A 102 -47.06 -1.99 -51.54
CA GLN A 102 -48.50 -1.98 -51.72
C GLN A 102 -48.82 -0.99 -52.84
N GLU A 103 -49.23 -1.57 -53.97
CA GLU A 103 -49.79 -0.95 -55.18
C GLU A 103 -48.90 -0.02 -56.04
N ARG A 104 -48.94 -0.28 -57.35
CA ARG A 104 -48.46 0.64 -58.39
C ARG A 104 -49.47 1.78 -58.50
N ALA A 105 -49.01 3.03 -58.64
CA ALA A 105 -49.92 4.12 -59.00
C ALA A 105 -50.56 3.76 -60.35
N ARG A 106 -51.85 3.38 -60.33
CA ARG A 106 -52.61 3.02 -61.53
C ARG A 106 -53.16 4.32 -62.09
N CYS A 107 -52.63 4.72 -63.23
CA CYS A 107 -53.14 5.85 -63.98
C CYS A 107 -54.13 5.31 -65.03
N ASN A 108 -55.40 5.72 -64.97
CA ASN A 108 -56.40 5.27 -65.93
C ASN A 108 -56.19 6.00 -67.26
N LEU A 109 -55.87 5.25 -68.33
CA LEU A 109 -55.57 5.80 -69.66
C LEU A 109 -56.76 6.53 -70.32
N GLN A 110 -57.95 6.44 -69.72
CA GLN A 110 -59.15 7.16 -70.13
C GLN A 110 -59.14 8.64 -69.70
N GLU A 111 -58.28 9.04 -68.75
CA GLU A 111 -58.14 10.44 -68.35
C GLU A 111 -57.11 11.18 -69.23
N PRO A 112 -57.45 12.37 -69.77
CA PRO A 112 -56.57 13.14 -70.67
C PRO A 112 -55.32 13.70 -69.99
N ILE A 113 -55.33 13.80 -68.65
CA ILE A 113 -54.17 14.20 -67.84
C ILE A 113 -53.18 13.01 -67.73
N CYS A 114 -53.72 11.79 -67.61
CA CYS A 114 -52.94 10.57 -67.51
C CYS A 114 -52.16 10.25 -68.79
N THR A 115 -52.74 10.54 -69.97
CA THR A 115 -52.05 10.35 -71.26
C THR A 115 -50.90 11.34 -71.46
N LYS A 116 -51.03 12.59 -70.99
CA LYS A 116 -49.96 13.60 -71.03
C LYS A 116 -48.86 13.35 -70.00
N ALA A 117 -49.20 12.94 -68.78
CA ALA A 117 -48.25 12.63 -67.71
C ALA A 117 -47.72 11.19 -67.74
N LYS A 118 -48.12 10.38 -68.73
CA LYS A 118 -47.78 8.95 -68.83
C LYS A 118 -46.29 8.68 -68.73
N SER A 119 -45.45 9.44 -69.43
CA SER A 119 -44.00 9.24 -69.42
C SER A 119 -43.39 9.55 -68.04
N VAL A 120 -43.89 10.59 -67.37
CA VAL A 120 -43.45 11.00 -66.03
C VAL A 120 -43.89 9.96 -64.99
N ILE A 121 -45.15 9.54 -65.01
CA ILE A 121 -45.68 8.51 -64.09
C ILE A 121 -45.00 7.17 -64.31
N MET A 122 -44.73 6.76 -65.56
CA MET A 122 -43.95 5.56 -65.86
C MET A 122 -42.50 5.67 -65.37
N SER A 123 -41.88 6.84 -65.52
CA SER A 123 -40.51 7.09 -65.05
C SER A 123 -40.43 7.10 -63.52
N LEU A 124 -41.40 7.71 -62.83
CA LEU A 124 -41.51 7.69 -61.37
C LEU A 124 -41.78 6.29 -60.83
N ASN A 125 -42.67 5.52 -61.48
CA ASN A 125 -42.89 4.12 -61.11
C ASN A 125 -41.64 3.26 -61.34
N LYS A 126 -40.91 3.49 -62.45
CA LYS A 126 -39.63 2.81 -62.73
C LYS A 126 -38.59 3.16 -61.66
N LEU A 127 -38.44 4.45 -61.33
CA LEU A 127 -37.55 4.93 -60.29
C LEU A 127 -37.91 4.34 -58.93
N LYS A 128 -39.19 4.31 -58.56
CA LYS A 128 -39.70 3.69 -57.32
C LYS A 128 -39.36 2.19 -57.24
N ILE A 129 -39.59 1.45 -58.33
CA ILE A 129 -39.26 0.01 -58.39
C ILE A 129 -37.75 -0.20 -58.26
N GLN A 130 -36.95 0.60 -58.96
CA GLN A 130 -35.48 0.52 -58.90
C GLN A 130 -34.94 0.88 -57.52
N ALA A 131 -35.43 1.96 -56.90
CA ALA A 131 -35.05 2.35 -55.55
C ALA A 131 -35.38 1.25 -54.53
N ILE A 132 -36.58 0.66 -54.60
CA ILE A 132 -36.97 -0.42 -53.69
C ILE A 132 -36.17 -1.70 -53.92
N ALA A 133 -35.85 -2.03 -55.18
CA ALA A 133 -34.97 -3.14 -55.49
C ALA A 133 -33.56 -2.92 -54.91
N SER A 134 -33.01 -1.71 -55.07
CA SER A 134 -31.73 -1.29 -54.47
C SER A 134 -31.75 -1.40 -52.95
N VAL A 135 -32.76 -0.84 -52.29
CA VAL A 135 -32.95 -0.93 -50.84
C VAL A 135 -33.02 -2.39 -50.38
N ASN A 136 -33.82 -3.23 -51.03
CA ASN A 136 -33.96 -4.64 -50.66
C ASN A 136 -32.66 -5.43 -50.87
N GLN A 137 -31.87 -5.08 -51.89
CA GLN A 137 -30.55 -5.65 -52.13
C GLN A 137 -29.58 -5.26 -51.00
N THR A 138 -29.50 -3.98 -50.66
CA THR A 138 -28.64 -3.48 -49.56
C THR A 138 -29.05 -4.09 -48.21
N VAL A 139 -30.35 -4.22 -47.94
CA VAL A 139 -30.86 -4.92 -46.74
C VAL A 139 -30.44 -6.38 -46.74
N HIS A 140 -30.48 -7.06 -47.89
CA HIS A 140 -30.05 -8.45 -48.00
C HIS A 140 -28.56 -8.61 -47.71
N GLU A 141 -27.72 -7.74 -48.27
CA GLU A 141 -26.27 -7.70 -48.02
C GLU A 141 -25.97 -7.50 -46.53
N ILE A 142 -26.61 -6.54 -45.88
CA ILE A 142 -26.48 -6.30 -44.43
C ILE A 142 -26.83 -7.56 -43.63
N HIS A 143 -27.90 -8.26 -43.97
CA HIS A 143 -28.32 -9.48 -43.25
C HIS A 143 -27.41 -10.67 -43.49
N GLN A 144 -26.75 -10.74 -44.66
CA GLN A 144 -25.76 -11.78 -44.98
C GLN A 144 -24.43 -11.57 -44.24
N LEU A 145 -23.99 -10.31 -44.10
CA LEU A 145 -22.71 -9.98 -43.45
C LEU A 145 -22.72 -10.26 -41.95
N ILE A 146 -23.89 -10.26 -41.30
CA ILE A 146 -24.00 -10.45 -39.85
C ILE A 146 -24.42 -11.90 -39.54
N PRO A 147 -23.63 -12.64 -38.73
CA PRO A 147 -23.94 -14.02 -38.38
C PRO A 147 -25.27 -14.10 -37.63
N ALA A 148 -26.17 -14.93 -38.14
CA ALA A 148 -27.46 -15.22 -37.51
C ALA A 148 -27.27 -16.27 -36.41
N SER A 149 -27.71 -15.95 -35.18
CA SER A 149 -27.79 -16.95 -34.11
C SER A 149 -29.15 -17.65 -34.14
N VAL A 150 -29.14 -18.98 -34.18
CA VAL A 150 -30.34 -19.79 -33.94
C VAL A 150 -30.38 -20.10 -32.44
N LEU A 151 -31.32 -19.49 -31.72
CA LEU A 151 -31.63 -19.94 -30.37
C LEU A 151 -32.14 -21.38 -30.46
N PRO A 152 -31.52 -22.37 -29.79
CA PRO A 152 -32.15 -23.68 -29.66
C PRO A 152 -33.51 -23.45 -29.01
N LYS A 153 -34.57 -24.01 -29.60
CA LYS A 153 -35.91 -23.98 -29.02
C LYS A 153 -35.78 -24.43 -27.57
N GLN A 154 -36.36 -23.65 -26.68
CA GLN A 154 -36.38 -23.98 -25.26
C GLN A 154 -37.33 -25.17 -25.13
N ASP A 155 -36.81 -26.38 -25.30
CA ASP A 155 -37.59 -27.60 -25.10
C ASP A 155 -38.06 -27.59 -23.64
N THR A 156 -39.33 -27.26 -23.49
CA THR A 156 -40.08 -27.40 -22.25
C THR A 156 -40.27 -28.89 -22.00
N PHE A 157 -39.24 -29.57 -21.52
CA PHE A 157 -39.41 -30.86 -20.86
C PHE A 157 -38.33 -31.05 -19.79
N PHE A 158 -38.75 -30.95 -18.53
CA PHE A 158 -37.98 -31.43 -17.39
C PHE A 158 -37.82 -32.95 -17.52
N GLY A 159 -36.64 -33.41 -17.94
CA GLY A 159 -36.32 -34.83 -17.97
C GLY A 159 -35.04 -35.14 -18.72
N ARG A 160 -33.93 -35.30 -17.98
CA ARG A 160 -32.65 -35.94 -18.37
C ARG A 160 -32.28 -35.90 -19.86
N SER A 161 -31.41 -34.97 -20.25
CA SER A 161 -30.56 -35.16 -21.44
C SER A 161 -29.09 -34.93 -21.12
N ARG A 162 -28.29 -35.92 -21.53
CA ARG A 162 -26.85 -36.10 -21.30
C ARG A 162 -26.04 -34.86 -21.71
N SER A 163 -25.12 -34.46 -20.82
CA SER A 163 -23.95 -33.65 -21.18
C SER A 163 -23.09 -34.42 -22.19
N ARG A 164 -23.22 -34.13 -23.49
CA ARG A 164 -22.12 -34.41 -24.43
C ARG A 164 -20.98 -33.46 -24.08
N ARG A 165 -20.01 -33.98 -23.33
CA ARG A 165 -18.69 -33.37 -23.19
C ARG A 165 -18.06 -33.36 -24.58
N GLY A 166 -17.96 -32.20 -25.20
CA GLY A 166 -17.13 -32.03 -26.40
C GLY A 166 -15.68 -32.27 -25.99
N LEU A 167 -15.11 -33.37 -26.47
CA LEU A 167 -13.67 -33.59 -26.48
C LEU A 167 -13.06 -32.41 -27.27
N PHE A 168 -12.09 -31.70 -26.67
CA PHE A 168 -11.29 -30.59 -27.24
C PHE A 168 -11.82 -29.16 -27.12
N ASP A 169 -11.87 -28.65 -25.88
CA ASP A 169 -11.81 -27.21 -25.53
C ASP A 169 -10.48 -26.52 -25.95
N PHE A 170 -9.54 -27.29 -26.51
CA PHE A 170 -8.20 -26.86 -26.91
C PHE A 170 -8.19 -26.06 -28.23
N ILE A 171 -9.07 -26.41 -29.18
CA ILE A 171 -9.14 -25.74 -30.50
C ILE A 171 -9.76 -24.34 -30.39
N GLY A 172 -10.61 -24.08 -29.39
CA GLY A 172 -11.11 -22.74 -29.07
C GLY A 172 -10.04 -21.80 -28.48
N LYS A 173 -9.04 -22.34 -27.77
CA LYS A 173 -7.94 -21.54 -27.20
C LYS A 173 -6.86 -21.20 -28.22
N ILE A 174 -6.64 -22.06 -29.23
CA ILE A 174 -5.67 -21.82 -30.32
C ILE A 174 -6.25 -20.85 -31.36
N SER A 175 -7.54 -20.96 -31.70
CA SER A 175 -8.19 -20.01 -32.62
C SER A 175 -8.36 -18.60 -32.03
N LYS A 176 -8.33 -18.43 -30.70
CA LYS A 176 -8.30 -17.13 -30.02
C LYS A 176 -7.13 -16.25 -30.46
N SER A 177 -5.95 -16.83 -30.69
CA SER A 177 -4.74 -16.09 -31.06
C SER A 177 -4.67 -15.75 -32.56
N LEU A 178 -5.44 -16.45 -33.40
CA LEU A 178 -5.37 -16.35 -34.86
C LEU A 178 -6.62 -15.72 -35.50
N PHE A 179 -7.79 -15.77 -34.86
CA PHE A 179 -9.06 -15.36 -35.45
C PHE A 179 -10.01 -14.59 -34.52
N GLY A 180 -9.62 -14.30 -33.27
CA GLY A 180 -10.44 -13.50 -32.35
C GLY A 180 -11.82 -14.10 -32.04
N THR A 181 -11.97 -15.43 -32.11
CA THR A 181 -13.26 -16.12 -31.92
C THR A 181 -13.65 -16.22 -30.45
N ALA A 182 -14.94 -16.00 -30.17
CA ALA A 182 -15.52 -15.98 -28.81
C ALA A 182 -15.41 -17.33 -28.09
N THR A 183 -15.15 -17.31 -26.77
CA THR A 183 -15.09 -18.54 -25.98
C THR A 183 -16.48 -19.08 -25.62
N SER A 184 -16.56 -20.35 -25.21
CA SER A 184 -17.80 -20.97 -24.74
C SER A 184 -18.44 -20.21 -23.56
N SER A 185 -17.66 -19.55 -22.69
CA SER A 185 -18.20 -18.72 -21.60
C SER A 185 -18.79 -17.41 -22.11
N ASP A 186 -18.14 -16.77 -23.09
CA ASP A 186 -18.60 -15.53 -23.74
C ASP A 186 -19.94 -15.72 -24.44
N ILE A 187 -20.08 -16.81 -25.20
CA ILE A 187 -21.34 -17.19 -25.87
C ILE A 187 -22.45 -17.43 -24.85
N ASN A 188 -22.13 -18.06 -23.71
CA ASN A 188 -23.10 -18.31 -22.64
C ASN A 188 -23.51 -17.04 -21.89
N THR A 189 -22.63 -16.05 -21.76
CA THR A 189 -22.97 -14.73 -21.19
C THR A 189 -23.87 -13.95 -22.15
N LEU A 190 -23.54 -13.91 -23.44
CA LEU A 190 -24.36 -13.30 -24.47
C LEU A 190 -25.76 -13.94 -24.53
N LYS A 191 -25.83 -15.28 -24.50
CA LYS A 191 -27.09 -16.04 -24.46
C LYS A 191 -27.93 -15.68 -23.23
N ARG A 192 -27.32 -15.58 -22.04
CA ARG A 192 -28.01 -15.18 -20.80
C ARG A 192 -28.55 -13.76 -20.88
N HIS A 193 -27.77 -12.80 -21.36
CA HIS A 193 -28.23 -11.42 -21.56
C HIS A 193 -29.38 -11.36 -22.58
N MET A 194 -29.27 -12.07 -23.70
CA MET A 194 -30.32 -12.11 -24.72
C MET A 194 -31.62 -12.74 -24.18
N GLN A 195 -31.52 -13.79 -23.37
CA GLN A 195 -32.67 -14.40 -22.70
C GLN A 195 -33.28 -13.50 -21.62
N ALA A 196 -32.47 -12.79 -20.84
CA ALA A 196 -32.93 -11.85 -19.83
C ALA A 196 -33.63 -10.63 -20.48
N LEU A 197 -33.04 -10.06 -21.53
CA LEU A 197 -33.65 -9.01 -22.35
C LEU A 197 -34.96 -9.47 -22.98
N ASN A 198 -35.02 -10.68 -23.54
CA ASN A 198 -36.26 -11.19 -24.13
C ASN A 198 -37.36 -11.42 -23.08
N ARG A 199 -37.01 -11.95 -21.90
CA ARG A 199 -37.98 -12.13 -20.79
C ARG A 199 -38.42 -10.81 -20.17
N ASN A 200 -37.51 -9.85 -20.04
CA ASN A 200 -37.82 -8.51 -19.56
C ASN A 200 -38.60 -7.72 -20.61
N ASN A 201 -38.37 -7.88 -21.91
CA ASN A 201 -39.18 -7.26 -22.96
C ASN A 201 -40.62 -7.79 -22.97
N VAL A 202 -40.87 -9.05 -22.61
CA VAL A 202 -42.23 -9.57 -22.43
C VAL A 202 -42.90 -8.99 -21.17
N LYS A 203 -42.16 -8.82 -20.07
CA LYS A 203 -42.67 -8.19 -18.84
C LYS A 203 -42.85 -6.66 -18.97
N ILE A 204 -41.95 -5.99 -19.69
CA ILE A 204 -41.95 -4.56 -19.99
C ILE A 204 -43.01 -4.25 -21.05
N ALA A 205 -43.22 -5.08 -22.07
CA ALA A 205 -44.34 -4.90 -23.01
C ALA A 205 -45.69 -5.07 -22.29
N LYS A 206 -45.78 -6.01 -21.33
CA LYS A 206 -46.99 -6.21 -20.50
C LYS A 206 -47.19 -5.10 -19.47
N ALA A 207 -46.11 -4.52 -18.92
CA ALA A 207 -46.16 -3.35 -18.05
C ALA A 207 -46.41 -2.03 -18.83
N MET A 208 -45.82 -1.87 -20.02
CA MET A 208 -46.02 -0.73 -20.93
C MET A 208 -47.44 -0.68 -21.48
N ALA A 209 -48.06 -1.83 -21.79
CA ALA A 209 -49.49 -1.89 -22.13
C ALA A 209 -50.41 -1.45 -20.98
N THR A 210 -49.90 -1.40 -19.73
CA THR A 210 -50.67 -0.98 -18.54
C THR A 210 -50.31 0.45 -18.10
N GLN A 211 -49.30 1.08 -18.70
CA GLN A 211 -48.77 2.41 -18.34
C GLN A 211 -48.86 3.42 -19.51
N GLU A 212 -49.71 3.12 -20.50
CA GLU A 212 -49.96 3.93 -21.70
C GLU A 212 -50.58 5.31 -21.39
N LYS A 213 -51.10 5.54 -20.18
CA LYS A 213 -51.68 6.83 -19.76
C LYS A 213 -50.67 7.87 -19.23
N HIS A 214 -49.42 7.51 -18.94
CA HIS A 214 -48.47 8.44 -18.30
C HIS A 214 -47.08 8.51 -18.96
N LEU A 215 -46.92 7.98 -20.18
CA LEU A 215 -45.65 8.03 -20.93
C LEU A 215 -45.68 9.01 -22.13
N SER A 216 -46.60 9.98 -22.12
CA SER A 216 -46.68 11.03 -23.16
C SER A 216 -45.71 12.21 -22.96
N SER A 217 -44.89 12.22 -21.90
CA SER A 217 -44.06 13.39 -21.54
C SER A 217 -42.56 13.24 -21.76
N PHE A 218 -42.07 12.12 -22.32
CA PHE A 218 -40.64 11.96 -22.67
C PHE A 218 -40.39 11.71 -24.17
N ILE A 219 -41.47 11.70 -24.96
CA ILE A 219 -41.45 11.70 -26.44
C ILE A 219 -41.58 13.13 -27.00
N SER A 220 -41.54 14.16 -26.15
CA SER A 220 -41.73 15.55 -26.58
C SER A 220 -40.45 16.24 -27.13
N SER A 221 -39.24 15.72 -26.89
CA SER A 221 -38.02 16.40 -27.35
C SER A 221 -37.54 16.00 -28.76
N VAL A 222 -38.16 15.00 -29.38
CA VAL A 222 -37.96 14.68 -30.81
C VAL A 222 -39.11 15.21 -31.67
N ASP A 223 -40.25 15.52 -31.05
CA ASP A 223 -41.46 16.01 -31.73
C ASP A 223 -41.43 17.53 -32.00
N GLU A 224 -40.70 18.32 -31.22
CA GLU A 224 -40.69 19.79 -31.34
C GLU A 224 -40.02 20.30 -32.64
N ARG A 225 -39.09 19.53 -33.23
CA ARG A 225 -38.53 19.84 -34.56
C ARG A 225 -39.43 19.40 -35.72
N PHE A 226 -40.35 18.47 -35.46
CA PHE A 226 -41.29 17.98 -36.47
C PHE A 226 -42.60 18.80 -36.47
N GLN A 227 -43.04 19.27 -35.30
CA GLN A 227 -44.21 20.13 -35.11
C GLN A 227 -44.01 21.56 -35.65
N ASN A 228 -42.80 22.14 -35.53
CA ASN A 228 -42.54 23.47 -36.09
C ASN A 228 -42.55 23.48 -37.63
N VAL A 229 -42.29 22.33 -38.27
CA VAL A 229 -42.47 22.15 -39.71
C VAL A 229 -43.94 21.90 -40.05
N MET A 230 -44.66 21.15 -39.21
CA MET A 230 -46.08 20.82 -39.45
C MET A 230 -47.04 22.01 -39.20
N ASN A 231 -46.72 22.91 -38.27
CA ASN A 231 -47.52 24.12 -37.99
C ASN A 231 -47.30 25.22 -39.04
N ALA A 232 -46.10 25.28 -39.64
CA ALA A 232 -45.86 26.12 -40.82
C ALA A 232 -46.68 25.65 -42.04
N VAL A 233 -46.96 24.34 -42.14
CA VAL A 233 -47.82 23.75 -43.20
C VAL A 233 -49.32 24.01 -42.94
N LYS A 234 -49.75 24.06 -41.67
CA LYS A 234 -51.15 24.29 -41.30
C LYS A 234 -51.59 25.74 -41.48
N GLN A 235 -50.69 26.71 -41.31
CA GLN A 235 -50.95 28.12 -41.59
C GLN A 235 -51.05 28.40 -43.10
N ASN A 236 -50.27 27.69 -43.91
CA ASN A 236 -50.24 27.82 -45.37
C ASN A 236 -51.55 27.37 -46.06
N HIS A 237 -52.38 26.59 -45.35
CA HIS A 237 -53.67 26.09 -45.85
C HIS A 237 -54.75 27.19 -45.93
N ASN A 238 -54.73 28.18 -45.02
CA ASN A 238 -55.75 29.23 -45.00
C ASN A 238 -55.44 30.38 -45.98
N ASP A 239 -54.17 30.59 -46.32
CA ASP A 239 -53.76 31.57 -47.35
C ASP A 239 -53.96 31.02 -48.78
N ALA A 240 -53.94 29.69 -48.95
CA ALA A 240 -54.21 29.03 -50.24
C ALA A 240 -55.67 29.15 -50.71
N VAL A 241 -56.64 29.30 -49.79
CA VAL A 241 -58.07 29.39 -50.12
C VAL A 241 -58.45 30.77 -50.68
N ALA A 242 -57.70 31.82 -50.35
CA ALA A 242 -57.93 33.17 -50.89
C ALA A 242 -57.33 33.36 -52.30
N LEU A 243 -56.23 32.67 -52.61
CA LEU A 243 -55.56 32.70 -53.92
C LEU A 243 -56.34 31.95 -55.01
N SER A 244 -57.08 30.91 -54.62
CA SER A 244 -57.93 30.08 -55.48
C SER A 244 -59.02 30.86 -56.23
N LYS A 245 -59.49 32.00 -55.70
CA LYS A 245 -60.62 32.74 -56.27
C LYS A 245 -60.22 33.77 -57.34
N LEU A 246 -58.94 34.10 -57.45
CA LEU A 246 -58.40 35.07 -58.41
C LEU A 246 -57.65 34.41 -59.59
N MET A 247 -57.38 33.10 -59.49
CA MET A 247 -56.64 32.30 -60.48
C MET A 247 -57.55 31.64 -61.54
N SER A 248 -58.77 32.16 -61.69
CA SER A 248 -59.87 31.57 -62.46
C SER A 248 -59.92 32.00 -63.94
N SER A 249 -58.93 32.70 -64.48
CA SER A 249 -58.99 33.08 -65.90
C SER A 249 -57.75 32.65 -66.69
N SER A 250 -57.75 31.35 -66.99
CA SER A 250 -57.58 30.85 -68.36
C SER A 250 -56.16 30.66 -68.95
N PHE A 251 -55.08 30.68 -68.17
CA PHE A 251 -53.75 30.25 -68.69
C PHE A 251 -52.93 29.29 -67.79
N ASP A 252 -53.34 29.03 -66.54
CA ASP A 252 -52.52 28.28 -65.54
C ASP A 252 -52.86 26.79 -65.35
N ALA A 253 -53.92 26.27 -65.97
CA ALA A 253 -54.42 24.90 -65.72
C ALA A 253 -53.49 23.76 -66.16
N LEU A 254 -52.38 24.04 -66.85
CA LEU A 254 -51.34 23.05 -67.18
C LEU A 254 -50.04 23.25 -66.40
N SER A 255 -49.76 24.46 -65.89
CA SER A 255 -48.52 24.78 -65.18
C SER A 255 -48.56 24.31 -63.72
N HIS A 256 -49.70 24.43 -63.06
CA HIS A 256 -49.87 24.06 -61.65
C HIS A 256 -49.79 22.54 -61.41
N GLU A 257 -50.42 21.72 -62.25
CA GLU A 257 -50.36 20.25 -62.15
C GLU A 257 -48.94 19.71 -62.44
N VAL A 258 -48.23 20.32 -63.38
CA VAL A 258 -46.82 19.98 -63.66
C VAL A 258 -45.92 20.38 -62.48
N MET A 259 -46.14 21.55 -61.88
CA MET A 259 -45.40 22.01 -60.71
C MET A 259 -45.63 21.13 -59.46
N ILE A 260 -46.86 20.62 -59.25
CA ILE A 260 -47.16 19.64 -58.20
C ILE A 260 -46.45 18.31 -58.47
N LEU A 261 -46.48 17.83 -59.71
CA LEU A 261 -45.77 16.60 -60.09
C LEU A 261 -44.26 16.74 -59.94
N GLU A 262 -43.69 17.91 -60.28
CA GLU A 262 -42.27 18.21 -60.08
C GLU A 262 -41.90 18.27 -58.60
N THR A 263 -42.68 18.95 -57.77
CA THR A 263 -42.42 19.03 -56.32
C THR A 263 -42.52 17.66 -55.64
N LEU A 264 -43.53 16.85 -55.98
CA LEU A 264 -43.65 15.46 -55.49
C LEU A 264 -42.51 14.57 -55.99
N ALA A 265 -42.07 14.75 -57.24
CA ALA A 265 -40.92 14.03 -57.77
C ALA A 265 -39.62 14.41 -57.03
N ILE A 266 -39.40 15.70 -56.76
CA ILE A 266 -38.25 16.19 -56.00
C ILE A 266 -38.29 15.68 -54.56
N GLU A 267 -39.44 15.72 -53.90
CA GLU A 267 -39.61 15.19 -52.53
C GLU A 267 -39.32 13.69 -52.48
N GLN A 268 -39.84 12.92 -53.45
CA GLN A 268 -39.57 11.49 -53.58
C GLN A 268 -38.08 11.20 -53.83
N ILE A 269 -37.42 11.98 -54.69
CA ILE A 269 -35.98 11.85 -54.97
C ILE A 269 -35.18 12.15 -53.70
N ASN A 270 -35.48 13.23 -53.00
CA ASN A 270 -34.81 13.61 -51.76
C ASN A 270 -35.00 12.57 -50.64
N ALA A 271 -36.22 12.05 -50.48
CA ALA A 271 -36.51 10.98 -49.54
C ALA A 271 -35.74 9.69 -49.88
N SER A 272 -35.68 9.34 -51.16
CA SER A 272 -34.94 8.16 -51.65
C SER A 272 -33.43 8.34 -51.43
N ALA A 273 -32.86 9.50 -51.79
CA ALA A 273 -31.45 9.79 -51.59
C ALA A 273 -31.06 9.78 -50.09
N LYS A 274 -31.91 10.31 -49.21
CA LYS A 274 -31.70 10.27 -47.76
C LYS A 274 -31.74 8.84 -47.23
N LEU A 275 -32.65 8.00 -47.74
CA LEU A 275 -32.73 6.59 -47.38
C LEU A 275 -31.50 5.82 -47.84
N ASP A 276 -31.08 6.01 -49.09
CA ASP A 276 -29.88 5.39 -49.66
C ASP A 276 -28.63 5.77 -48.85
N LEU A 277 -28.46 7.06 -48.54
CA LEU A 277 -27.35 7.53 -47.69
C LEU A 277 -27.38 6.90 -46.29
N THR A 278 -28.56 6.75 -45.69
CA THR A 278 -28.71 6.11 -44.38
C THR A 278 -28.37 4.61 -44.44
N LEU A 279 -28.76 3.93 -45.51
CA LEU A 279 -28.44 2.51 -45.72
C LEU A 279 -26.96 2.31 -46.01
N GLU A 280 -26.32 3.21 -46.76
CA GLU A 280 -24.88 3.18 -47.00
C GLU A 280 -24.07 3.43 -45.71
N HIS A 281 -24.50 4.36 -44.86
CA HIS A 281 -23.89 4.53 -43.53
C HIS A 281 -24.05 3.28 -42.66
N LEU A 282 -25.23 2.66 -42.66
CA LEU A 282 -25.46 1.41 -41.92
C LEU A 282 -24.62 0.27 -42.47
N LYS A 283 -24.55 0.11 -43.80
CA LYS A 283 -23.72 -0.88 -44.49
C LYS A 283 -22.25 -0.69 -44.16
N THR A 284 -21.75 0.54 -44.21
CA THR A 284 -20.39 0.90 -43.79
C THR A 284 -20.15 0.51 -42.33
N GLY A 285 -21.09 0.86 -41.45
CA GLY A 285 -20.98 0.50 -40.03
C GLY A 285 -20.96 -1.01 -39.78
N VAL A 286 -21.73 -1.78 -40.53
CA VAL A 286 -21.71 -3.26 -40.48
C VAL A 286 -20.41 -3.82 -41.04
N HIS A 287 -19.87 -3.25 -42.13
CA HIS A 287 -18.56 -3.65 -42.63
C HIS A 287 -17.45 -3.40 -41.61
N ASP A 288 -17.45 -2.25 -40.92
CA ASP A 288 -16.51 -1.98 -39.83
C ASP A 288 -16.68 -2.99 -38.69
N LEU A 289 -17.92 -3.30 -38.32
CA LEU A 289 -18.24 -4.27 -37.27
C LEU A 289 -17.65 -5.65 -37.59
N VAL A 290 -17.80 -6.11 -38.83
CA VAL A 290 -17.26 -7.39 -39.30
C VAL A 290 -15.72 -7.39 -39.33
N LYS A 291 -15.10 -6.23 -39.56
CA LYS A 291 -13.64 -6.03 -39.45
C LYS A 291 -13.17 -5.90 -38.00
N GLY A 292 -14.05 -6.08 -37.01
CA GLY A 292 -13.71 -5.94 -35.58
C GLY A 292 -13.58 -4.50 -35.11
N LYS A 293 -14.14 -3.53 -35.83
CA LYS A 293 -14.15 -2.11 -35.44
C LYS A 293 -15.56 -1.64 -35.15
N LEU A 294 -15.75 -0.92 -34.05
CA LEU A 294 -17.04 -0.32 -33.77
C LEU A 294 -17.19 0.97 -34.59
N SER A 295 -18.30 1.14 -35.28
CA SER A 295 -18.58 2.34 -36.08
C SER A 295 -19.49 3.32 -35.36
N PRO A 296 -19.24 4.64 -35.43
CA PRO A 296 -20.15 5.66 -34.91
C PRO A 296 -21.53 5.65 -35.59
N PHE A 297 -21.64 5.04 -36.79
CA PHE A 297 -22.92 4.86 -37.49
C PHE A 297 -23.81 3.78 -36.86
N LEU A 298 -23.21 2.82 -36.13
CA LEU A 298 -23.97 1.79 -35.40
C LEU A 298 -24.27 2.21 -33.97
N LEU A 299 -23.27 2.74 -33.27
CA LEU A 299 -23.41 3.24 -31.90
C LEU A 299 -22.84 4.66 -31.85
N SER A 300 -23.69 5.66 -31.66
CA SER A 300 -23.26 7.06 -31.62
C SER A 300 -22.45 7.39 -30.37
N PRO A 301 -21.58 8.41 -30.39
CA PRO A 301 -20.77 8.79 -29.23
C PRO A 301 -21.65 9.14 -28.01
N HIS A 302 -22.83 9.71 -28.27
CA HIS A 302 -23.81 10.04 -27.24
C HIS A 302 -24.41 8.78 -26.58
N ALA A 303 -24.74 7.75 -27.36
CA ALA A 303 -25.26 6.50 -26.83
C ALA A 303 -24.23 5.78 -25.94
N ILE A 304 -22.96 5.76 -26.37
CA ILE A 304 -21.86 5.20 -25.59
C ILE A 304 -21.65 5.99 -24.28
N ARG A 305 -21.55 7.33 -24.35
CA ARG A 305 -21.37 8.17 -23.16
C ARG A 305 -22.50 7.99 -22.14
N THR A 306 -23.75 7.98 -22.60
CA THR A 306 -24.92 7.80 -21.73
C THR A 306 -24.88 6.44 -21.05
N SER A 307 -24.54 5.39 -21.80
CA SER A 307 -24.43 4.02 -21.27
C SER A 307 -23.29 3.89 -20.26
N ILE A 308 -22.12 4.49 -20.54
CA ILE A 308 -20.99 4.54 -19.59
C ILE A 308 -21.40 5.24 -18.29
N ASN A 309 -22.10 6.37 -18.36
CA ASN A 309 -22.56 7.09 -17.17
C ASN A 309 -23.56 6.26 -16.36
N GLN A 310 -24.50 5.58 -17.03
CA GLN A 310 -25.43 4.67 -16.37
C GLN A 310 -24.70 3.50 -15.69
N VAL A 311 -23.71 2.91 -16.37
CA VAL A 311 -22.88 1.83 -15.80
C VAL A 311 -22.08 2.34 -14.62
N GLN A 312 -21.49 3.54 -14.69
CA GLN A 312 -20.77 4.15 -13.58
C GLN A 312 -21.69 4.36 -12.37
N ASN A 313 -22.91 4.87 -12.57
CA ASN A 313 -23.88 5.04 -11.48
C ASN A 313 -24.25 3.70 -10.81
N ILE A 314 -24.37 2.62 -11.59
CA ILE A 314 -24.62 1.28 -11.05
C ILE A 314 -23.41 0.77 -10.26
N ILE A 315 -22.20 0.98 -10.80
CA ILE A 315 -20.95 0.62 -10.14
C ILE A 315 -20.81 1.40 -8.83
N ASP A 316 -21.01 2.70 -8.82
CA ASP A 316 -20.92 3.53 -7.63
C ASP A 316 -21.91 3.08 -6.54
N ALA A 317 -23.13 2.66 -6.94
CA ALA A 317 -24.16 2.22 -6.02
C ALA A 317 -23.96 0.78 -5.48
N LYS A 318 -23.45 -0.15 -6.31
CA LYS A 318 -23.40 -1.59 -5.97
C LYS A 318 -21.98 -2.14 -5.77
N PHE A 319 -20.99 -1.50 -6.36
CA PHE A 319 -19.60 -1.94 -6.46
C PHE A 319 -18.65 -0.74 -6.26
N SER A 320 -18.82 -0.01 -5.17
CA SER A 320 -18.15 1.29 -4.91
C SER A 320 -16.61 1.27 -4.96
N LEU A 321 -16.00 0.08 -4.93
CA LEU A 321 -14.55 -0.11 -5.08
C LEU A 321 -14.09 -0.06 -6.54
N PHE A 322 -14.98 -0.27 -7.51
CA PHE A 322 -14.63 -0.31 -8.94
C PHE A 322 -14.95 1.00 -9.64
N ASN A 323 -14.24 1.27 -10.73
CA ASN A 323 -14.41 2.46 -11.56
C ASN A 323 -14.22 2.10 -13.03
N ILE A 324 -14.90 2.80 -13.92
CA ILE A 324 -14.68 2.66 -15.36
C ILE A 324 -13.37 3.33 -15.73
N ILE A 325 -12.51 2.60 -16.44
CA ILE A 325 -11.18 3.07 -16.86
C ILE A 325 -11.29 4.16 -17.94
N HIS A 326 -12.12 3.92 -18.96
CA HIS A 326 -12.28 4.81 -20.12
C HIS A 326 -13.68 5.41 -20.19
N LYS A 327 -13.79 6.71 -19.92
CA LYS A 327 -15.05 7.46 -19.97
C LYS A 327 -15.30 8.15 -21.32
N ASP A 328 -14.27 8.31 -22.14
CA ASP A 328 -14.40 8.92 -23.46
C ASP A 328 -14.92 7.90 -24.49
N PRO A 329 -16.05 8.16 -25.18
CA PRO A 329 -16.54 7.33 -26.27
C PRO A 329 -15.53 7.04 -27.37
N THR A 330 -14.62 7.98 -27.66
CA THR A 330 -13.64 7.83 -28.77
C THR A 330 -12.77 6.58 -28.61
N TYR A 331 -12.41 6.25 -27.38
CA TYR A 331 -11.64 5.05 -27.03
C TYR A 331 -12.28 3.77 -27.59
N TYR A 332 -13.61 3.66 -27.50
CA TYR A 332 -14.33 2.45 -27.88
C TYR A 332 -14.43 2.25 -29.39
N TYR A 333 -14.19 3.28 -30.22
CA TYR A 333 -14.12 3.10 -31.67
C TYR A 333 -12.75 2.59 -32.13
N SER A 334 -11.71 2.82 -31.34
CA SER A 334 -10.34 2.42 -31.69
C SER A 334 -9.89 1.13 -31.01
N HIS A 335 -10.36 0.86 -29.78
CA HIS A 335 -9.80 -0.18 -28.91
C HIS A 335 -10.84 -1.09 -28.25
N ALA A 336 -12.14 -0.96 -28.56
CA ALA A 336 -13.16 -1.77 -27.89
C ALA A 336 -13.03 -3.27 -28.21
N ASP A 337 -13.20 -4.08 -27.18
CA ASP A 337 -13.56 -5.50 -27.31
C ASP A 337 -15.08 -5.62 -27.23
N PHE A 338 -15.70 -6.19 -28.26
CA PHE A 338 -17.13 -6.37 -28.33
C PHE A 338 -17.51 -7.66 -29.05
N LEU A 339 -18.67 -8.18 -28.72
CA LEU A 339 -19.28 -9.33 -29.37
C LEU A 339 -20.54 -8.85 -30.08
N TYR A 340 -20.87 -9.45 -31.22
CA TYR A 340 -22.10 -9.11 -31.93
C TYR A 340 -22.80 -10.34 -32.50
N THR A 341 -24.12 -10.27 -32.60
CA THR A 341 -24.94 -11.32 -33.23
C THR A 341 -26.23 -10.74 -33.76
N ARG A 342 -26.80 -11.35 -34.80
CA ARG A 342 -28.13 -11.02 -35.30
C ARG A 342 -29.15 -12.05 -34.84
N LEU A 343 -30.29 -11.56 -34.37
CA LEU A 343 -31.49 -12.37 -34.16
C LEU A 343 -32.66 -11.71 -34.91
N HIS A 344 -33.15 -12.38 -35.96
CA HIS A 344 -34.16 -11.84 -36.89
C HIS A 344 -33.72 -10.50 -37.53
N SER A 345 -34.43 -9.42 -37.23
CA SER A 345 -34.19 -8.04 -37.71
C SER A 345 -33.57 -7.16 -36.61
N LYS A 346 -32.84 -7.76 -35.67
CA LYS A 346 -32.19 -7.05 -34.57
C LYS A 346 -30.72 -7.47 -34.49
N LEU A 347 -29.85 -6.48 -34.43
CA LEU A 347 -28.42 -6.64 -34.16
C LEU A 347 -28.18 -6.38 -32.68
N TYR A 348 -27.56 -7.33 -32.00
CA TYR A 348 -27.12 -7.18 -30.63
C TYR A 348 -25.61 -6.97 -30.62
N ILE A 349 -25.15 -5.91 -29.96
CA ILE A 349 -23.74 -5.62 -29.76
C ILE A 349 -23.48 -5.60 -28.26
N THR A 350 -22.67 -6.53 -27.75
CA THR A 350 -22.23 -6.53 -26.35
C THR A 350 -20.85 -5.92 -26.26
N LEU A 351 -20.80 -4.69 -25.78
CA LEU A 351 -19.58 -3.94 -25.52
C LEU A 351 -18.99 -4.36 -24.17
N LYS A 352 -17.70 -4.66 -24.12
CA LYS A 352 -16.97 -4.89 -22.87
C LYS A 352 -16.39 -3.57 -22.39
N ILE A 353 -16.99 -3.01 -21.34
CA ILE A 353 -16.54 -1.77 -20.71
C ILE A 353 -15.52 -2.13 -19.63
N PRO A 354 -14.25 -1.71 -19.76
CA PRO A 354 -13.21 -2.08 -18.81
C PRO A 354 -13.40 -1.35 -17.46
N ILE A 355 -13.32 -2.11 -16.37
CA ILE A 355 -13.44 -1.63 -15.00
C ILE A 355 -12.21 -2.04 -14.18
N SER A 356 -11.84 -1.23 -13.20
CA SER A 356 -10.71 -1.50 -12.30
C SER A 356 -11.02 -1.02 -10.88
N PRO A 357 -10.47 -1.66 -9.83
CA PRO A 357 -10.55 -1.13 -8.47
C PRO A 357 -9.78 0.19 -8.28
N PHE A 358 -8.91 0.56 -9.24
CA PHE A 358 -8.11 1.77 -9.16
C PHE A 358 -8.76 2.93 -9.92
N LYS A 359 -8.97 4.06 -9.23
CA LYS A 359 -9.46 5.32 -9.83
C LYS A 359 -8.46 5.97 -10.78
N HIS A 360 -7.18 5.82 -10.46
CA HIS A 360 -6.06 6.37 -11.23
C HIS A 360 -5.08 5.23 -11.53
N PRO A 361 -4.38 5.28 -12.67
CA PRO A 361 -3.40 4.27 -12.97
C PRO A 361 -2.20 4.39 -12.02
N LEU A 362 -1.54 3.26 -11.78
CA LEU A 362 -0.27 3.23 -11.06
C LEU A 362 0.85 3.63 -12.01
N SER A 363 1.94 4.19 -11.48
CA SER A 363 3.11 4.50 -12.31
C SER A 363 4.10 3.34 -12.29
N LEU A 364 4.50 2.87 -13.48
CA LEU A 364 5.46 1.78 -13.66
C LEU A 364 6.84 2.33 -14.01
N TYR A 365 7.84 1.92 -13.22
CA TYR A 365 9.23 2.27 -13.39
C TYR A 365 10.07 1.03 -13.68
N GLN A 366 10.97 1.15 -14.66
CA GLN A 366 12.08 0.23 -14.84
C GLN A 366 13.26 0.68 -13.97
N ILE A 367 13.88 -0.27 -13.28
CA ILE A 367 14.98 -0.03 -12.35
C ILE A 367 16.29 -0.42 -13.02
N TYR A 368 17.28 0.48 -12.99
CA TYR A 368 18.64 0.16 -13.38
C TYR A 368 19.58 0.31 -12.19
N SER A 369 20.53 -0.62 -12.07
CA SER A 369 21.57 -0.63 -11.03
C SER A 369 22.93 -0.60 -11.70
N PHE A 370 23.78 0.33 -11.30
CA PHE A 370 25.11 0.62 -11.86
C PHE A 370 26.19 0.56 -10.78
N PRO A 371 27.42 0.15 -11.12
CA PRO A 371 28.53 0.17 -10.17
C PRO A 371 28.92 1.61 -9.80
N VAL A 372 29.01 1.91 -8.51
CA VAL A 372 29.49 3.21 -8.00
C VAL A 372 30.93 3.04 -7.50
N PRO A 373 31.92 3.76 -8.04
CA PRO A 373 33.32 3.59 -7.65
C PRO A 373 33.54 3.83 -6.15
N VAL A 374 34.49 3.09 -5.58
CA VAL A 374 34.88 3.24 -4.17
C VAL A 374 35.62 4.55 -3.95
N ASN A 375 36.54 4.88 -4.86
CA ASN A 375 37.28 6.14 -4.90
C ASN A 375 37.52 6.52 -6.37
N SER A 376 37.81 7.79 -6.63
CA SER A 376 38.18 8.38 -7.91
C SER A 376 39.32 7.69 -8.66
N THR A 377 40.21 6.98 -7.95
CA THR A 377 41.38 6.27 -8.53
C THR A 377 41.23 4.76 -8.56
N SER A 378 40.21 4.20 -7.92
CA SER A 378 40.04 2.76 -7.79
C SER A 378 39.24 2.17 -8.95
N THR A 379 39.59 0.97 -9.38
CA THR A 379 38.77 0.18 -10.32
C THR A 379 37.68 -0.64 -9.63
N HIS A 380 37.64 -0.60 -8.29
CA HIS A 380 36.63 -1.27 -7.46
C HIS A 380 35.37 -0.42 -7.31
N ALA A 381 34.24 -1.08 -7.16
CA ALA A 381 32.93 -0.43 -7.05
C ALA A 381 32.03 -1.10 -6.03
N THR A 382 30.98 -0.39 -5.64
CA THR A 382 29.83 -0.96 -4.92
C THR A 382 28.61 -0.95 -5.83
N GLN A 383 27.81 -2.01 -5.80
CA GLN A 383 26.58 -2.09 -6.59
C GLN A 383 25.50 -2.81 -5.80
N LEU A 384 24.25 -2.42 -6.02
CA LEU A 384 23.10 -3.16 -5.51
C LEU A 384 22.81 -4.33 -6.46
N LEU A 385 23.01 -5.56 -5.97
CA LEU A 385 22.76 -6.80 -6.73
C LEU A 385 21.38 -7.38 -6.39
N ASN A 386 20.87 -8.27 -7.25
CA ASN A 386 19.57 -8.94 -7.09
C ASN A 386 18.38 -7.99 -6.97
N THR A 387 18.41 -6.87 -7.71
CA THR A 387 17.28 -5.93 -7.77
C THR A 387 16.16 -6.49 -8.66
N THR A 388 14.91 -6.17 -8.31
CA THR A 388 13.77 -6.43 -9.21
C THR A 388 13.81 -5.49 -10.40
N ASP A 389 13.42 -5.96 -11.58
CA ASP A 389 13.50 -5.16 -12.81
C ASP A 389 12.53 -3.97 -12.82
N HIS A 390 11.36 -4.10 -12.18
CA HIS A 390 10.31 -3.09 -12.23
C HIS A 390 9.70 -2.78 -10.86
N PHE A 391 9.39 -1.52 -10.67
CA PHE A 391 8.76 -0.96 -9.49
C PHE A 391 7.47 -0.25 -9.88
N ILE A 392 6.39 -0.50 -9.14
CA ILE A 392 5.13 0.22 -9.31
C ILE A 392 4.75 0.91 -8.02
N HIS A 393 4.11 2.07 -8.14
CA HIS A 393 3.52 2.75 -6.98
C HIS A 393 2.22 3.47 -7.35
N THR A 394 1.38 3.69 -6.35
CA THR A 394 0.10 4.40 -6.48
C THR A 394 0.32 5.91 -6.58
N SER A 395 -0.54 6.63 -7.31
CA SER A 395 -0.38 8.07 -7.53
C SER A 395 -0.35 8.92 -6.25
N ASP A 396 -0.89 8.41 -5.15
CA ASP A 396 -0.86 9.02 -3.81
C ASP A 396 0.41 8.70 -3.00
N ASN A 397 1.35 7.92 -3.56
CA ASN A 397 2.56 7.43 -2.92
C ASN A 397 2.35 6.60 -1.64
N GLN A 398 1.13 6.10 -1.38
CA GLN A 398 0.84 5.34 -0.16
C GLN A 398 1.18 3.85 -0.27
N HIS A 399 1.18 3.32 -1.49
CA HIS A 399 1.41 1.91 -1.73
C HIS A 399 2.35 1.67 -2.90
N PHE A 400 3.09 0.57 -2.85
CA PHE A 400 4.01 0.15 -3.89
C PHE A 400 4.02 -1.36 -4.06
N SER A 401 4.60 -1.84 -5.16
CA SER A 401 4.92 -3.25 -5.36
C SER A 401 6.03 -3.39 -6.40
N THR A 402 6.49 -4.62 -6.63
CA THR A 402 7.49 -4.94 -7.64
C THR A 402 6.93 -5.92 -8.66
N LEU A 403 7.31 -5.77 -9.92
CA LEU A 403 6.85 -6.63 -11.02
C LEU A 403 8.02 -7.30 -11.72
N SER A 404 7.82 -8.56 -12.09
CA SER A 404 8.75 -9.31 -12.93
C SER A 404 8.45 -9.08 -14.42
N LEU A 405 9.44 -9.28 -15.28
CA LEU A 405 9.23 -9.31 -16.74
C LEU A 405 8.17 -10.33 -17.19
N LYS A 406 8.06 -11.46 -16.46
CA LYS A 406 7.05 -12.51 -16.73
C LYS A 406 5.62 -12.08 -16.43
N ASP A 407 5.43 -11.10 -15.53
CA ASP A 407 4.11 -10.57 -15.22
C ASP A 407 3.72 -9.48 -16.20
N LEU A 408 4.68 -8.63 -16.59
CA LEU A 408 4.46 -7.61 -17.60
C LEU A 408 4.10 -8.18 -18.97
N SER A 409 4.63 -9.35 -19.34
CA SER A 409 4.27 -10.02 -20.61
C SER A 409 2.81 -10.47 -20.69
N LYS A 410 2.08 -10.50 -19.57
CA LYS A 410 0.64 -10.80 -19.50
C LYS A 410 -0.24 -9.55 -19.68
N CYS A 411 0.36 -8.37 -19.68
CA CYS A 411 -0.33 -7.10 -19.83
C CYS A 411 -0.43 -6.69 -21.30
N SER A 412 -1.38 -5.82 -21.62
CA SER A 412 -1.63 -5.32 -22.98
C SER A 412 -1.62 -3.79 -23.03
N GLY A 413 -1.28 -3.20 -24.18
CA GLY A 413 -1.17 -1.75 -24.38
C GLY A 413 0.27 -1.26 -24.60
N SER A 414 0.44 -0.03 -25.11
CA SER A 414 1.76 0.55 -25.44
C SER A 414 2.13 1.78 -24.62
N GLY A 415 1.16 2.61 -24.20
CA GLY A 415 1.38 3.75 -23.29
C GLY A 415 0.80 3.54 -21.89
N THR A 416 -0.39 2.96 -21.83
CA THR A 416 -1.01 2.49 -20.59
C THR A 416 -1.16 0.98 -20.67
N LEU A 417 -0.64 0.28 -19.67
CA LEU A 417 -0.67 -1.16 -19.57
C LEU A 417 -1.90 -1.63 -18.80
N TYR A 418 -2.53 -2.66 -19.33
CA TYR A 418 -3.77 -3.24 -18.87
C TYR A 418 -3.50 -4.68 -18.47
N CYS A 419 -3.52 -4.94 -17.16
CA CYS A 419 -3.15 -6.23 -16.61
C CYS A 419 -4.39 -6.94 -16.02
N PRO A 420 -4.68 -8.18 -16.45
CA PRO A 420 -5.87 -8.91 -16.02
C PRO A 420 -5.75 -9.49 -14.61
N PHE A 421 -4.55 -9.47 -14.01
CA PHE A 421 -4.29 -10.02 -12.68
C PHE A 421 -4.25 -8.93 -11.62
N GLN A 422 -4.59 -9.32 -10.40
CA GLN A 422 -4.44 -8.48 -9.21
C GLN A 422 -3.03 -8.70 -8.62
N LEU A 423 -2.46 -7.65 -8.05
CA LEU A 423 -1.18 -7.69 -7.35
C LEU A 423 -1.35 -7.13 -5.95
N ALA A 424 -0.79 -7.80 -4.95
CA ALA A 424 -0.75 -7.27 -3.60
C ALA A 424 0.15 -6.03 -3.57
N LEU A 425 -0.38 -4.93 -3.03
CA LEU A 425 0.37 -3.71 -2.81
C LEU A 425 0.81 -3.63 -1.35
N THR A 426 2.05 -3.23 -1.14
CA THR A 426 2.66 -3.03 0.17
C THR A 426 2.54 -1.56 0.54
N SER A 427 2.30 -1.25 1.82
CA SER A 427 2.28 0.13 2.29
C SER A 427 3.68 0.75 2.22
N SER A 428 3.77 2.01 1.82
CA SER A 428 5.01 2.80 1.85
C SER A 428 5.60 2.95 3.26
N ALA A 429 4.80 2.74 4.31
CA ALA A 429 5.27 2.70 5.70
C ALA A 429 6.13 1.45 6.01
N SER A 430 5.82 0.31 5.37
CA SER A 430 6.62 -0.91 5.46
C SER A 430 7.64 -0.94 4.33
N ALA A 431 8.73 -0.20 4.49
CA ALA A 431 9.73 -0.02 3.44
C ALA A 431 10.45 -1.34 3.09
N SER A 432 10.67 -1.54 1.79
CA SER A 432 11.63 -2.47 1.21
C SER A 432 12.93 -1.74 0.85
N CYS A 433 14.00 -2.45 0.48
CA CYS A 433 15.22 -1.80 -0.01
C CYS A 433 14.94 -0.85 -1.20
N ILE A 434 14.22 -1.34 -2.22
CA ILE A 434 13.92 -0.56 -3.43
C ILE A 434 13.05 0.65 -3.11
N SER A 435 12.00 0.48 -2.30
CA SER A 435 11.14 1.60 -1.92
C SER A 435 11.87 2.61 -1.03
N ALA A 436 12.78 2.17 -0.16
CA ALA A 436 13.63 3.06 0.63
C ALA A 436 14.54 3.92 -0.26
N ILE A 437 15.15 3.34 -1.30
CA ILE A 437 15.93 4.08 -2.29
C ILE A 437 15.03 5.06 -3.08
N PHE A 438 13.88 4.58 -3.54
CA PHE A 438 12.91 5.39 -4.30
C PHE A 438 12.48 6.64 -3.52
N TYR A 439 12.02 6.45 -2.28
CA TYR A 439 11.59 7.53 -1.37
C TYR A 439 12.75 8.25 -0.66
N ASN A 440 14.01 7.94 -1.00
CA ASN A 440 15.22 8.59 -0.46
C ASN A 440 15.38 8.46 1.07
N LEU A 441 14.91 7.35 1.65
CA LEU A 441 14.95 7.04 3.08
C LEU A 441 16.32 6.49 3.51
N LYS A 442 17.29 7.38 3.62
CA LYS A 442 18.72 7.09 3.86
C LYS A 442 19.01 6.05 4.96
N THR A 443 18.37 6.17 6.13
CA THR A 443 18.57 5.25 7.27
C THR A 443 18.09 3.83 6.96
N LEU A 444 16.90 3.72 6.37
CA LEU A 444 16.31 2.44 5.97
C LEU A 444 17.07 1.82 4.79
N THR A 445 17.59 2.62 3.86
CA THR A 445 18.45 2.14 2.78
C THR A 445 19.68 1.41 3.32
N LYS A 446 20.39 2.00 4.30
CA LYS A 446 21.54 1.34 4.95
C LYS A 446 21.15 0.02 5.63
N GLN A 447 19.96 -0.02 6.24
CA GLN A 447 19.51 -1.20 7.01
C GLN A 447 19.01 -2.34 6.11
N LEU A 448 18.27 -2.01 5.05
CA LEU A 448 17.52 -2.97 4.24
C LEU A 448 18.24 -3.38 2.96
N CYS A 449 19.12 -2.55 2.42
CA CYS A 449 19.82 -2.82 1.17
C CYS A 449 21.18 -3.49 1.41
N ASP A 450 21.43 -4.55 0.65
CA ASP A 450 22.70 -5.28 0.69
C ASP A 450 23.56 -4.90 -0.51
N PHE A 451 24.29 -3.80 -0.36
CA PHE A 451 25.28 -3.37 -1.35
C PHE A 451 26.48 -4.32 -1.35
N ARG A 452 26.92 -4.69 -2.55
CA ARG A 452 28.05 -5.59 -2.73
C ARG A 452 29.24 -4.85 -3.29
N PHE A 453 30.42 -5.18 -2.77
CA PHE A 453 31.71 -4.72 -3.26
C PHE A 453 32.17 -5.63 -4.39
N ILE A 454 32.54 -5.04 -5.52
CA ILE A 454 32.93 -5.72 -6.76
C ILE A 454 34.29 -5.22 -7.20
N THR A 455 35.24 -6.14 -7.36
CA THR A 455 36.60 -5.82 -7.77
C THR A 455 36.72 -5.64 -9.28
N GLY A 456 37.33 -4.56 -9.76
CA GLY A 456 37.63 -4.38 -11.19
C GLY A 456 36.38 -4.17 -12.05
N ALA A 457 35.29 -3.70 -11.44
CA ALA A 457 34.02 -3.47 -12.12
C ALA A 457 34.04 -2.24 -13.03
N ILE A 458 34.88 -1.25 -12.71
CA ILE A 458 34.92 0.02 -13.44
C ILE A 458 35.75 -0.13 -14.71
N LYS A 459 35.10 0.07 -15.86
CA LYS A 459 35.72 0.12 -17.19
C LYS A 459 35.28 1.42 -17.88
N PRO A 460 36.09 1.96 -18.82
CA PRO A 460 35.68 3.11 -19.62
C PRO A 460 34.32 2.86 -20.28
N SER A 461 33.32 3.67 -19.96
CA SER A 461 31.97 3.51 -20.51
C SER A 461 31.15 4.80 -20.42
N ILE A 462 30.18 4.90 -21.33
CA ILE A 462 29.18 5.99 -21.37
C ILE A 462 27.82 5.33 -21.19
N THR A 463 27.09 5.74 -20.15
CA THR A 463 25.74 5.26 -19.88
C THR A 463 24.77 6.43 -19.89
N GLU A 464 23.66 6.29 -20.61
CA GLU A 464 22.65 7.34 -20.61
C GLU A 464 21.81 7.30 -19.32
N LEU A 465 21.69 8.45 -18.64
CA LEU A 465 20.83 8.58 -17.47
C LEU A 465 19.51 9.31 -17.78
N SER A 466 19.54 10.23 -18.74
CA SER A 466 18.36 10.93 -19.24
C SER A 466 18.65 11.48 -20.64
N PRO A 467 17.65 11.99 -21.38
CA PRO A 467 17.86 12.55 -22.70
C PRO A 467 18.93 13.64 -22.79
N SER A 468 19.23 14.33 -21.68
CA SER A 468 20.23 15.41 -21.61
C SER A 468 21.40 15.11 -20.67
N SER A 469 21.44 13.95 -20.02
CA SER A 469 22.47 13.63 -19.02
C SER A 469 23.02 12.22 -19.19
N ILE A 470 24.34 12.11 -19.19
CA ILE A 470 25.06 10.83 -19.30
C ILE A 470 25.97 10.64 -18.09
N LEU A 471 26.15 9.39 -17.70
CA LEU A 471 27.12 8.93 -16.71
C LEU A 471 28.38 8.44 -17.41
N LEU A 472 29.52 8.89 -16.94
CA LEU A 472 30.83 8.52 -17.47
C LEU A 472 31.68 7.81 -16.43
N TYR A 473 32.40 6.80 -16.90
CA TYR A 473 33.37 6.05 -16.13
C TYR A 473 34.74 6.14 -16.78
N SER A 474 35.78 6.43 -15.99
CA SER A 474 37.19 6.32 -16.35
C SER A 474 37.56 6.95 -17.71
N THR A 475 37.06 8.14 -18.00
CA THR A 475 37.38 8.88 -19.23
C THR A 475 38.53 9.87 -18.98
N ASN A 476 39.51 9.94 -19.89
CA ASN A 476 40.68 10.82 -19.73
C ASN A 476 40.51 12.17 -20.46
N MET A 477 40.16 12.11 -21.74
CA MET A 477 39.83 13.27 -22.57
C MET A 477 38.54 12.99 -23.32
N MET A 478 37.75 14.03 -23.55
CA MET A 478 36.47 13.93 -24.24
C MET A 478 36.39 15.05 -25.28
N ALA A 479 35.89 14.74 -26.48
CA ALA A 479 35.58 15.74 -27.47
C ALA A 479 34.06 15.79 -27.67
N LEU A 480 33.49 16.95 -27.37
CA LEU A 480 32.10 17.27 -27.61
C LEU A 480 31.99 17.95 -28.98
N ASP A 481 31.33 17.29 -29.92
CA ASP A 481 31.13 17.80 -31.27
C ASP A 481 29.69 18.28 -31.44
N CYS A 482 29.53 19.60 -31.53
CA CYS A 482 28.25 20.29 -31.59
C CYS A 482 28.15 21.11 -32.89
N PRO A 483 26.94 21.53 -33.31
CA PRO A 483 26.79 22.46 -34.44
C PRO A 483 27.55 23.78 -34.27
N SER A 484 27.75 24.22 -33.03
CA SER A 484 28.54 25.42 -32.67
C SER A 484 30.06 25.22 -32.77
N GLY A 485 30.52 24.02 -33.14
CA GLY A 485 31.92 23.63 -33.19
C GLY A 485 32.30 22.57 -32.14
N GLN A 486 33.52 22.06 -32.28
CA GLN A 486 34.06 21.01 -31.43
C GLN A 486 34.77 21.62 -30.20
N ARG A 487 34.53 21.03 -29.02
CA ARG A 487 35.19 21.39 -27.76
C ARG A 487 35.86 20.18 -27.13
N ILE A 488 37.15 20.27 -26.85
CA ILE A 488 37.89 19.24 -26.11
C ILE A 488 37.86 19.58 -24.62
N MET A 489 37.48 18.60 -23.80
CA MET A 489 37.32 18.72 -22.36
C MET A 489 38.09 17.61 -21.63
N LYS A 490 38.55 17.90 -20.43
CA LYS A 490 39.13 16.89 -19.54
C LYS A 490 38.03 15.90 -19.11
N GLY A 491 38.34 14.62 -19.20
CA GLY A 491 37.48 13.54 -18.73
C GLY A 491 37.41 13.43 -17.20
N CYS A 492 36.67 12.44 -16.72
CA CYS A 492 36.47 12.18 -15.30
C CYS A 492 36.49 10.67 -15.01
N SER A 493 36.88 10.30 -13.80
CA SER A 493 36.80 8.90 -13.37
C SER A 493 35.37 8.45 -13.08
N PHE A 494 34.54 9.35 -12.54
CA PHE A 494 33.11 9.15 -12.31
C PHE A 494 32.40 10.50 -12.28
N CYS A 495 31.60 10.79 -13.30
CA CYS A 495 30.83 12.03 -13.35
C CYS A 495 29.58 11.93 -14.22
N VAL A 496 28.63 12.81 -13.95
CA VAL A 496 27.45 13.05 -14.78
C VAL A 496 27.70 14.30 -15.61
N ILE A 497 27.58 14.17 -16.93
CA ILE A 497 27.69 15.31 -17.86
C ILE A 497 26.32 15.60 -18.44
N LYS A 498 25.97 16.89 -18.45
CA LYS A 498 24.84 17.37 -19.26
C LYS A 498 25.31 17.68 -20.68
N VAL A 499 24.79 16.93 -21.64
CA VAL A 499 25.15 17.05 -23.05
C VAL A 499 24.07 17.90 -23.74
N PRO A 500 24.43 19.06 -24.35
CA PRO A 500 23.49 19.85 -25.11
C PRO A 500 22.95 19.07 -26.31
N CYS A 501 21.78 19.46 -26.80
CA CYS A 501 21.18 18.77 -27.93
C CYS A 501 21.97 18.96 -29.22
N MET A 502 21.83 17.98 -30.13
CA MET A 502 22.59 17.86 -31.37
C MET A 502 24.11 17.72 -31.19
N CYS A 503 24.61 17.64 -29.96
CA CYS A 503 26.01 17.35 -29.71
C CYS A 503 26.26 15.86 -29.56
N SER A 504 27.36 15.39 -30.14
CA SER A 504 27.90 14.04 -29.91
C SER A 504 29.08 14.11 -28.94
N LEU A 505 29.33 13.04 -28.20
CA LEU A 505 30.47 12.94 -27.30
C LEU A 505 31.36 11.77 -27.72
N THR A 506 32.66 12.03 -27.88
CA THR A 506 33.69 11.01 -28.12
C THR A 506 34.66 10.98 -26.95
N SER A 507 35.08 9.79 -26.51
CA SER A 507 36.14 9.62 -25.52
C SER A 507 36.86 8.29 -25.72
N GLY A 508 38.10 8.35 -26.22
CA GLY A 508 38.81 7.15 -26.67
C GLY A 508 38.00 6.42 -27.74
N ASP A 509 37.73 5.14 -27.52
CA ASP A 509 36.93 4.29 -28.42
C ASP A 509 35.41 4.41 -28.20
N LEU A 510 34.97 5.26 -27.28
CA LEU A 510 33.56 5.43 -26.94
C LEU A 510 32.94 6.57 -27.73
N PHE A 511 31.78 6.31 -28.34
CA PHE A 511 31.00 7.30 -29.06
C PHE A 511 29.56 7.34 -28.54
N PHE A 512 29.10 8.53 -28.14
CA PHE A 512 27.73 8.80 -27.78
C PHE A 512 27.08 9.68 -28.88
N PRO A 513 26.07 9.15 -29.59
CA PRO A 513 25.50 9.82 -30.74
C PRO A 513 24.67 11.06 -30.36
N PRO A 514 24.53 12.04 -31.27
CA PRO A 514 23.75 13.25 -31.02
C PRO A 514 22.24 12.96 -30.98
N ARG A 515 21.50 13.80 -30.25
CA ARG A 515 20.03 13.69 -30.10
C ARG A 515 19.29 14.94 -30.53
N VAL A 516 18.10 14.72 -31.09
CA VAL A 516 17.18 15.78 -31.56
C VAL A 516 15.88 15.81 -30.74
N GLY A 517 15.42 14.68 -30.20
CA GLY A 517 14.16 14.58 -29.44
C GLY A 517 14.27 14.99 -27.96
N ASN A 518 13.19 15.53 -27.39
CA ASN A 518 13.06 15.95 -25.97
C ASN A 518 14.01 17.06 -25.50
N CYS A 519 14.35 17.98 -26.41
CA CYS A 519 15.26 19.11 -26.20
C CYS A 519 14.53 20.41 -25.86
N HIS A 520 13.78 20.47 -24.75
CA HIS A 520 12.97 21.66 -24.44
C HIS A 520 13.72 22.78 -23.70
N ASN A 521 14.89 22.49 -23.11
CA ASN A 521 15.70 23.48 -22.39
C ASN A 521 17.18 23.33 -22.80
N ASN A 522 17.52 23.83 -23.99
CA ASN A 522 18.92 23.92 -24.43
C ASN A 522 19.63 25.01 -23.62
N SER A 523 20.22 24.65 -22.49
CA SER A 523 21.35 25.43 -21.99
C SER A 523 22.59 25.00 -22.76
N ASP A 524 23.24 25.94 -23.46
CA ASP A 524 24.53 25.68 -24.15
C ASP A 524 25.68 25.38 -23.16
N SER A 525 25.44 25.50 -21.86
CA SER A 525 26.41 25.21 -20.81
C SER A 525 26.49 23.72 -20.52
N VAL A 526 27.61 23.11 -20.90
CA VAL A 526 28.01 21.77 -20.46
C VAL A 526 28.37 21.84 -18.98
N THR A 527 27.64 21.12 -18.13
CA THR A 527 27.96 20.99 -16.70
C THR A 527 28.47 19.60 -16.40
N VAL A 528 29.62 19.51 -15.75
CA VAL A 528 30.16 18.26 -15.19
C VAL A 528 29.85 18.25 -13.70
N LEU A 529 29.20 17.18 -13.24
CA LEU A 529 28.80 17.00 -11.85
C LEU A 529 29.36 15.67 -11.34
N HIS A 530 29.79 15.62 -10.09
CA HIS A 530 30.45 14.48 -9.47
C HIS A 530 29.53 13.86 -8.42
N PRO A 531 28.96 12.68 -8.68
CA PRO A 531 28.28 11.88 -7.68
C PRO A 531 29.29 11.23 -6.72
N ILE A 532 28.80 10.71 -5.61
CA ILE A 532 29.61 10.05 -4.58
C ILE A 532 29.02 8.69 -4.21
N ASN A 533 29.86 7.84 -3.61
CA ASN A 533 29.42 6.54 -3.12
C ASN A 533 28.76 6.64 -1.75
N LEU A 534 27.46 6.96 -1.72
CA LEU A 534 26.74 7.14 -0.46
C LEU A 534 26.61 5.83 0.33
N ALA A 535 26.44 4.69 -0.35
CA ALA A 535 26.39 3.38 0.30
C ALA A 535 27.66 3.09 1.12
N LEU A 536 28.83 3.39 0.55
CA LEU A 536 30.12 3.24 1.23
C LEU A 536 30.29 4.26 2.37
N ILE A 537 29.99 5.53 2.13
CA ILE A 537 30.12 6.59 3.14
C ILE A 537 29.28 6.27 4.38
N GLN A 538 28.06 5.77 4.17
CA GLN A 538 27.15 5.40 5.26
C GLN A 538 27.69 4.27 6.14
N GLU A 539 28.49 3.35 5.58
CA GLU A 539 29.09 2.25 6.34
C GLU A 539 30.35 2.69 7.08
N LEU A 540 31.12 3.61 6.52
CA LEU A 540 32.41 4.04 7.07
C LEU A 540 32.30 5.18 8.08
N PHE A 541 31.47 6.19 7.81
CA PHE A 541 31.44 7.44 8.57
C PHE A 541 30.17 7.60 9.43
N ASP A 542 30.24 8.48 10.43
CA ASP A 542 29.13 8.74 11.34
C ASP A 542 27.96 9.45 10.65
N PRO A 543 26.69 9.19 11.07
CA PRO A 543 25.49 9.78 10.47
C PRO A 543 25.48 11.30 10.31
N SER A 544 26.15 12.03 11.21
CA SER A 544 26.25 13.49 11.18
C SER A 544 27.05 14.00 9.98
N SER A 545 28.11 13.30 9.58
CA SER A 545 29.03 13.70 8.50
C SER A 545 28.37 13.74 7.12
N HIS A 546 27.31 12.95 6.93
CA HIS A 546 26.60 12.82 5.65
C HIS A 546 25.12 13.15 5.79
N ALA A 547 24.72 13.94 6.79
CA ALA A 547 23.33 14.28 7.08
C ALA A 547 22.63 14.97 5.89
N SER A 548 23.30 15.87 5.19
CA SER A 548 22.80 16.65 4.04
C SER A 548 22.93 15.96 2.70
N ILE A 549 23.52 14.76 2.65
CA ILE A 549 23.77 14.02 1.41
C ILE A 549 22.64 12.99 1.23
N PHE A 550 22.04 13.01 0.05
CA PHE A 550 20.94 12.15 -0.37
C PHE A 550 21.30 11.37 -1.64
N GLY A 551 20.42 10.46 -2.08
CA GLY A 551 20.67 9.62 -3.25
C GLY A 551 20.87 10.38 -4.57
N ASP A 552 20.37 11.61 -4.64
CA ASP A 552 20.35 12.51 -5.79
C ASP A 552 21.29 13.73 -5.66
N THR A 553 22.01 13.85 -4.54
CA THR A 553 22.95 14.96 -4.33
C THR A 553 24.17 14.82 -5.23
N VAL A 554 24.51 15.85 -6.01
CA VAL A 554 25.69 15.86 -6.88
C VAL A 554 26.52 17.12 -6.64
N PHE A 555 27.84 17.02 -6.81
CA PHE A 555 28.78 18.10 -6.50
C PHE A 555 29.39 18.69 -7.76
N GLN A 556 29.72 19.99 -7.76
CA GLN A 556 30.41 20.62 -8.90
C GLN A 556 31.88 20.22 -8.98
N ASN A 557 32.51 19.94 -7.83
CA ASN A 557 33.89 19.52 -7.72
C ASN A 557 33.97 18.12 -7.11
N LEU A 558 35.06 17.40 -7.40
CA LEU A 558 35.37 16.13 -6.77
C LEU A 558 35.50 16.31 -5.24
N VAL A 559 34.80 15.47 -4.49
CA VAL A 559 34.90 15.44 -3.02
C VAL A 559 36.16 14.65 -2.64
N ASP A 560 37.06 15.25 -1.87
CA ASP A 560 38.25 14.55 -1.35
C ASP A 560 37.82 13.52 -0.28
N MET A 561 38.06 12.25 -0.59
CA MET A 561 37.64 11.11 0.23
C MET A 561 38.84 10.19 0.48
N LYS A 562 39.31 10.18 1.73
CA LYS A 562 40.38 9.28 2.19
C LYS A 562 39.74 8.07 2.88
N ILE A 563 39.67 6.97 2.15
CA ILE A 563 39.11 5.68 2.57
C ILE A 563 40.27 4.75 2.95
N PRO A 564 40.14 3.90 3.98
CA PRO A 564 41.14 2.88 4.28
C PRO A 564 41.32 1.88 3.13
N ASP A 565 42.54 1.41 2.93
CA ASP A 565 42.82 0.38 1.92
C ASP A 565 42.16 -0.95 2.31
N PHE A 566 41.36 -1.51 1.40
CA PHE A 566 40.72 -2.80 1.63
C PHE A 566 41.72 -3.94 1.43
N LYS A 567 42.24 -4.49 2.53
CA LYS A 567 43.08 -5.70 2.54
C LYS A 567 42.21 -6.93 2.26
N ILE A 568 42.08 -7.33 0.99
CA ILE A 568 41.32 -8.51 0.58
C ILE A 568 42.27 -9.69 0.40
N PHE A 569 42.00 -10.80 1.09
CA PHE A 569 42.79 -12.01 0.94
C PHE A 569 42.63 -12.58 -0.48
N ASN A 570 43.74 -12.81 -1.18
CA ASN A 570 43.76 -13.29 -2.56
C ASN A 570 44.64 -14.54 -2.67
N HIS A 571 44.03 -15.71 -2.82
CA HIS A 571 44.73 -16.99 -2.90
C HIS A 571 44.56 -17.61 -4.30
N SER A 572 45.50 -18.46 -4.74
CA SER A 572 45.50 -19.06 -6.09
C SER A 572 44.27 -19.94 -6.37
N PHE A 573 43.72 -20.60 -5.35
CA PHE A 573 42.47 -21.38 -5.45
C PHE A 573 41.22 -20.51 -5.65
N SER A 574 41.26 -19.20 -5.34
CA SER A 574 40.15 -18.29 -5.63
C SER A 574 39.90 -18.16 -7.13
N LYS A 575 40.90 -18.43 -7.98
CA LYS A 575 40.75 -18.48 -9.45
C LYS A 575 39.96 -19.68 -9.95
N TYR A 576 39.90 -20.77 -9.20
CA TYR A 576 39.17 -21.99 -9.57
C TYR A 576 37.73 -22.00 -9.04
N LEU A 577 37.48 -21.41 -7.85
CA LEU A 577 36.14 -21.08 -7.37
C LEU A 577 35.55 -19.83 -8.06
N ALA A 578 36.38 -19.01 -8.73
CA ALA A 578 36.01 -17.77 -9.42
C ALA A 578 34.95 -17.93 -10.51
N ASN A 579 34.81 -19.14 -11.07
CA ASN A 579 33.98 -19.36 -12.25
C ASN A 579 32.49 -19.61 -11.91
N ASP A 580 32.16 -19.86 -10.62
CA ASP A 580 30.83 -20.34 -10.24
C ASP A 580 29.88 -19.21 -9.79
N HIS A 581 30.39 -18.12 -9.20
CA HIS A 581 29.63 -16.89 -8.94
C HIS A 581 30.56 -15.67 -8.92
N GLN A 582 30.23 -14.62 -9.69
CA GLN A 582 31.02 -13.39 -9.80
C GLN A 582 31.40 -12.80 -8.43
N HIS A 583 32.68 -12.47 -8.26
CA HIS A 583 33.35 -11.95 -7.05
C HIS A 583 32.61 -10.79 -6.34
N HIS A 584 31.67 -11.08 -5.45
CA HIS A 584 30.97 -10.04 -4.70
C HIS A 584 31.06 -10.23 -3.17
N LEU A 585 31.69 -9.27 -2.48
CA LEU A 585 31.79 -9.23 -1.02
C LEU A 585 30.66 -8.36 -0.46
N SER A 586 30.09 -8.69 0.72
CA SER A 586 29.12 -7.77 1.35
C SER A 586 29.84 -6.50 1.82
N LEU A 587 29.37 -5.34 1.37
CA LEU A 587 29.98 -4.05 1.69
C LEU A 587 30.03 -3.81 3.20
N LYS A 588 28.96 -4.18 3.91
CA LYS A 588 28.86 -4.05 5.37
C LYS A 588 29.94 -4.83 6.10
N ARG A 589 30.19 -6.09 5.70
CA ARG A 589 31.25 -6.91 6.28
C ARG A 589 32.63 -6.33 5.97
N LEU A 590 32.86 -5.97 4.70
CA LEU A 590 34.11 -5.38 4.26
C LEU A 590 34.44 -4.07 5.01
N ALA A 591 33.46 -3.19 5.18
CA ALA A 591 33.61 -1.95 5.93
C ALA A 591 33.89 -2.20 7.42
N GLN A 592 33.26 -3.20 8.03
CA GLN A 592 33.54 -3.59 9.42
C GLN A 592 34.96 -4.14 9.60
N THR A 593 35.42 -4.98 8.67
CA THR A 593 36.79 -5.52 8.68
C THR A 593 37.82 -4.41 8.44
N ALA A 594 37.56 -3.50 7.49
CA ALA A 594 38.42 -2.35 7.23
C ALA A 594 38.51 -1.39 8.43
N LYS A 595 37.41 -1.19 9.17
CA LYS A 595 37.41 -0.41 10.43
C LYS A 595 38.31 -1.00 11.52
N LYS A 596 38.58 -2.31 11.46
CA LYS A 596 39.44 -3.04 12.41
C LYS A 596 40.86 -3.30 11.87
N ASP A 597 41.17 -2.82 10.66
CA ASP A 597 42.42 -3.12 9.93
C ASP A 597 42.70 -4.64 9.72
N GLU A 598 41.65 -5.46 9.66
CA GLU A 598 41.74 -6.90 9.46
C GLU A 598 41.72 -7.27 7.96
N MET A 599 42.11 -8.51 7.60
CA MET A 599 41.96 -9.03 6.24
C MET A 599 40.53 -9.51 6.00
N ALA A 600 39.93 -9.06 4.89
CA ALA A 600 38.60 -9.51 4.48
C ALA A 600 38.70 -10.81 3.66
N PHE A 601 38.09 -11.87 4.17
CA PHE A 601 37.98 -13.18 3.50
C PHE A 601 36.69 -13.30 2.69
N ARG A 602 36.73 -13.99 1.55
CA ARG A 602 35.56 -14.15 0.66
C ARG A 602 34.65 -15.29 1.10
N SER A 603 35.21 -16.31 1.74
CA SER A 603 34.49 -17.44 2.29
C SER A 603 35.09 -17.89 3.62
N LEU A 604 34.32 -18.68 4.38
CA LEU A 604 34.84 -19.33 5.59
C LEU A 604 36.05 -20.21 5.26
N SER A 605 36.03 -20.92 4.12
CA SER A 605 37.14 -21.77 3.66
C SER A 605 38.43 -21.00 3.41
N GLU A 606 38.37 -19.77 2.90
CA GLU A 606 39.55 -18.93 2.71
C GLU A 606 40.18 -18.50 4.04
N SER A 607 39.37 -18.25 5.08
CA SER A 607 39.90 -18.00 6.43
C SER A 607 40.61 -19.22 7.03
N MET A 608 40.17 -20.45 6.67
CA MET A 608 40.87 -21.70 7.05
C MET A 608 42.19 -21.86 6.27
N LEU A 609 42.19 -21.54 4.97
CA LEU A 609 43.36 -21.62 4.09
C LEU A 609 44.45 -20.59 4.40
N ALA A 610 44.08 -19.44 4.95
CA ALA A 610 45.01 -18.38 5.35
C ALA A 610 45.80 -18.70 6.64
N GLY A 611 45.55 -19.87 7.27
CA GLY A 611 46.23 -20.26 8.51
C GLY A 611 45.85 -19.41 9.72
N GLN A 612 44.77 -18.62 9.66
CA GLN A 612 44.26 -17.83 10.80
C GLN A 612 43.32 -18.62 11.72
N ILE A 613 43.16 -19.91 11.46
CA ILE A 613 42.53 -20.84 12.41
C ILE A 613 43.62 -21.78 12.88
N ASP A 614 44.38 -21.35 13.88
CA ASP A 614 45.20 -22.26 14.66
C ASP A 614 44.26 -23.28 15.31
N PHE A 615 44.35 -24.53 14.89
CA PHE A 615 43.89 -25.62 15.74
C PHE A 615 44.86 -25.66 16.92
N ALA A 616 44.54 -24.92 17.97
CA ALA A 616 45.21 -24.99 19.26
C ALA A 616 44.99 -26.39 19.84
N ILE A 617 45.84 -27.32 19.43
CA ILE A 617 46.22 -28.48 20.24
C ILE A 617 47.36 -27.94 21.12
N ASP A 618 47.17 -28.02 22.43
CA ASP A 618 48.12 -27.67 23.51
C ASP A 618 48.26 -26.18 23.88
N SER A 619 47.25 -25.66 24.60
CA SER A 619 47.38 -24.74 25.75
C SER A 619 46.00 -24.27 26.18
N TRP A 620 45.29 -25.15 26.87
CA TRP A 620 43.99 -24.85 27.46
C TRP A 620 44.20 -24.56 28.96
N PRO A 621 43.74 -23.43 29.53
CA PRO A 621 42.83 -22.43 28.96
C PRO A 621 43.48 -21.09 28.57
N ASP A 622 43.02 -20.54 27.44
CA ASP A 622 43.26 -19.17 26.98
C ASP A 622 42.34 -18.15 27.70
N THR A 623 42.77 -16.89 27.74
CA THR A 623 42.07 -15.71 28.28
C THR A 623 40.60 -15.59 27.84
N SER A 624 40.28 -16.05 26.63
CA SER A 624 38.91 -16.15 26.11
C SER A 624 38.01 -17.09 26.93
N GLY A 625 38.55 -18.19 27.45
CA GLY A 625 37.84 -19.12 28.35
C GLY A 625 37.56 -18.52 29.72
N ILE A 626 38.52 -17.77 30.27
CA ILE A 626 38.34 -17.04 31.54
C ILE A 626 37.29 -15.94 31.38
N ILE A 627 37.34 -15.19 30.27
CA ILE A 627 36.33 -14.17 29.95
C ILE A 627 34.97 -14.82 29.72
N ALA A 628 34.88 -15.99 29.08
CA ALA A 628 33.62 -16.70 28.91
C ALA A 628 33.03 -17.18 30.25
N ILE A 629 33.87 -17.62 31.20
CA ILE A 629 33.44 -18.00 32.56
C ILE A 629 32.94 -16.77 33.33
N VAL A 630 33.67 -15.66 33.28
CA VAL A 630 33.28 -14.40 33.92
C VAL A 630 32.01 -13.84 33.27
N ALA A 631 31.94 -13.83 31.94
CA ALA A 631 30.78 -13.36 31.18
C ALA A 631 29.56 -14.23 31.43
N SER A 632 29.71 -15.56 31.56
CA SER A 632 28.61 -16.46 31.90
C SER A 632 28.12 -16.26 33.33
N GLY A 633 29.03 -16.01 34.28
CA GLY A 633 28.69 -15.64 35.65
C GLY A 633 27.98 -14.29 35.76
N VAL A 634 28.46 -13.29 35.02
CA VAL A 634 27.84 -11.95 34.92
C VAL A 634 26.50 -12.01 34.20
N ALA A 635 26.38 -12.83 33.15
CA ALA A 635 25.11 -13.09 32.46
C ALA A 635 24.10 -13.74 33.41
N GLY A 636 24.51 -14.71 34.22
CA GLY A 636 23.64 -15.33 35.23
C GLY A 636 23.17 -14.33 36.30
N LEU A 637 24.09 -13.51 36.81
CA LEU A 637 23.78 -12.45 37.78
C LEU A 637 22.88 -11.36 37.20
N SER A 638 23.13 -10.94 35.97
CA SER A 638 22.29 -9.94 35.27
C SER A 638 20.92 -10.49 34.90
N LEU A 639 20.78 -11.80 34.64
CA LEU A 639 19.48 -12.44 34.41
C LEU A 639 18.68 -12.55 35.71
N ALA A 640 19.33 -12.88 36.84
CA ALA A 640 18.71 -12.85 38.16
C ALA A 640 18.30 -11.43 38.58
N PHE A 641 19.16 -10.42 38.33
CA PHE A 641 18.86 -9.01 38.56
C PHE A 641 17.79 -8.49 37.60
N GLY A 642 17.77 -8.98 36.36
CA GLY A 642 16.73 -8.72 35.36
C GLY A 642 15.37 -9.21 35.83
N ILE A 643 15.28 -10.46 36.30
CA ILE A 643 14.04 -11.02 36.86
C ILE A 643 13.59 -10.22 38.09
N TRP A 644 14.52 -9.83 38.97
CA TRP A 644 14.23 -9.00 40.14
C TRP A 644 13.75 -7.58 39.77
N THR A 645 14.40 -6.94 38.81
CA THR A 645 14.03 -5.60 38.32
C THR A 645 12.74 -5.63 37.52
N PHE A 646 12.44 -6.66 36.72
CA PHE A 646 11.14 -6.80 36.06
C PHE A 646 9.99 -6.92 37.07
N PHE A 647 10.21 -7.59 38.20
CA PHE A 647 9.25 -7.62 39.30
C PHE A 647 9.04 -6.23 39.94
N LYS A 648 10.11 -5.45 40.09
CA LYS A 648 10.06 -4.10 40.67
C LYS A 648 9.58 -3.02 39.69
N ILE A 649 9.85 -3.18 38.40
CA ILE A 649 9.45 -2.27 37.33
C ILE A 649 7.95 -2.41 37.11
N ARG A 650 7.38 -3.62 37.15
CA ARG A 650 5.93 -3.83 37.07
C ARG A 650 5.15 -3.10 38.18
N THR A 651 5.78 -2.81 39.32
CA THR A 651 5.21 -2.03 40.43
C THR A 651 5.41 -0.52 40.30
N LEU A 652 6.34 -0.06 39.46
CA LEU A 652 6.63 1.36 39.20
C LEU A 652 6.00 1.89 37.90
N THR A 653 5.78 1.04 36.89
CA THR A 653 5.18 1.44 35.60
C THR A 653 3.70 1.84 35.74
N SER A 654 2.99 1.36 36.78
CA SER A 654 1.64 1.81 37.10
C SER A 654 1.58 3.21 37.72
N ALA A 655 2.69 3.71 38.27
CA ALA A 655 2.80 5.06 38.85
C ALA A 655 3.33 6.11 37.85
N LEU A 656 4.12 5.69 36.85
CA LEU A 656 4.75 6.58 35.88
C LEU A 656 3.84 6.98 34.69
N LEU A 657 2.73 6.27 34.46
CA LEU A 657 1.77 6.56 33.38
C LEU A 657 0.84 7.75 33.66
N LEU A 658 0.96 8.40 34.82
CA LEU A 658 0.18 9.60 35.20
C LEU A 658 0.98 10.91 35.19
N LEU A 659 2.29 10.87 34.92
CA LEU A 659 3.17 12.04 34.98
C LEU A 659 4.20 11.99 33.84
N GLN A 660 3.83 12.46 32.65
CA GLN A 660 4.66 13.41 31.88
C GLN A 660 4.02 13.80 30.55
N ALA A 661 3.51 15.02 30.55
CA ALA A 661 3.39 15.89 29.39
C ALA A 661 4.62 16.82 29.31
N SER A 662 4.90 17.34 28.10
CA SER A 662 5.87 18.40 27.74
C SER A 662 7.34 17.96 27.55
N HIS A 663 8.16 18.39 26.57
CA HIS A 663 8.11 19.38 25.48
C HIS A 663 9.21 19.03 24.42
N PRO A 664 9.26 19.69 23.25
CA PRO A 664 10.10 19.33 22.09
C PRO A 664 11.50 19.98 22.11
N SER A 665 12.47 19.32 21.46
CA SER A 665 13.85 19.79 21.28
C SER A 665 14.02 20.66 20.02
N SER A 666 14.74 21.77 20.20
CA SER A 666 15.11 22.77 19.19
C SER A 666 16.20 22.30 18.22
N ALA A 667 16.02 22.62 16.93
CA ALA A 667 17.01 22.39 15.88
C ALA A 667 18.11 23.46 15.87
N PHE A 668 19.35 23.01 15.64
CA PHE A 668 20.53 23.84 15.45
C PHE A 668 20.74 24.10 13.95
N VAL A 669 21.10 25.32 13.58
CA VAL A 669 21.48 25.70 12.20
C VAL A 669 23.00 25.63 12.09
N THR A 670 23.52 24.88 11.11
CA THR A 670 24.94 24.90 10.74
C THR A 670 25.13 25.24 9.27
N ALA A 671 26.17 26.04 9.03
CA ALA A 671 26.57 26.63 7.76
C ALA A 671 26.95 25.59 6.69
N ARG A 672 26.89 26.01 5.42
CA ARG A 672 27.37 25.28 4.24
C ARG A 672 28.78 24.70 4.50
N PRO A 673 28.97 23.37 4.46
CA PRO A 673 30.28 22.81 4.67
C PRO A 673 31.00 22.63 3.33
N ASN A 674 32.32 22.88 3.35
CA ASN A 674 33.24 22.20 2.45
C ASN A 674 33.39 20.77 3.00
N PHE A 675 32.87 19.77 2.28
CA PHE A 675 32.94 18.38 2.71
C PHE A 675 34.34 17.80 2.46
N SER A 676 35.02 17.36 3.50
CA SER A 676 36.17 16.47 3.41
C SER A 676 35.94 15.25 4.30
N PHE A 677 36.13 14.05 3.76
CA PHE A 677 35.94 12.80 4.48
C PHE A 677 37.32 12.18 4.74
N ILE A 678 37.79 12.27 5.99
CA ILE A 678 39.09 11.74 6.41
C ILE A 678 38.84 10.64 7.45
N PHE A 679 39.18 9.39 7.11
CA PHE A 679 39.14 8.28 8.06
C PHE A 679 40.29 8.42 9.08
N SER A 680 39.98 8.40 10.38
CA SER A 680 40.97 8.40 11.46
C SER A 680 40.92 7.05 12.19
N HIS A 681 42.09 6.46 12.43
CA HIS A 681 42.20 5.21 13.19
C HIS A 681 41.99 5.52 14.67
N PRO A 682 41.23 4.71 15.43
CA PRO A 682 41.25 4.79 16.89
C PRO A 682 42.68 4.52 17.39
N ALA A 683 43.19 5.35 18.29
CA ALA A 683 44.54 5.19 18.82
C ALA A 683 44.68 3.87 19.60
N ASP A 684 45.62 3.01 19.18
CA ASP A 684 45.98 1.77 19.90
C ASP A 684 46.72 2.09 21.20
N THR A 685 46.02 2.03 22.33
CA THR A 685 46.66 1.89 23.65
C THR A 685 47.22 0.48 23.80
N THR A 686 48.48 0.30 23.43
CA THR A 686 49.27 -0.90 23.74
C THR A 686 50.01 -0.70 25.07
N THR A 687 49.57 -1.38 26.13
CA THR A 687 50.32 -1.50 27.40
C THR A 687 51.02 -2.86 27.47
N PRO A 688 52.30 -2.93 27.88
CA PRO A 688 53.06 -4.18 27.92
C PRO A 688 52.61 -5.07 29.09
N LYS A 689 52.39 -6.36 28.81
CA LYS A 689 52.02 -7.37 29.82
C LYS A 689 53.23 -7.75 30.68
N SER A 690 53.06 -7.70 32.01
CA SER A 690 54.05 -8.07 33.02
C SER A 690 53.88 -9.52 33.49
N VAL A 691 55.01 -10.21 33.67
CA VAL A 691 55.47 -11.33 34.54
C VAL A 691 54.49 -12.15 35.43
N ALA A 692 53.24 -11.75 35.64
CA ALA A 692 52.23 -12.52 36.40
C ALA A 692 51.72 -13.79 35.69
N GLU A 693 52.00 -13.97 34.39
CA GLU A 693 51.54 -15.12 33.58
C GLU A 693 52.29 -16.43 33.87
N HIS A 694 53.42 -16.42 34.61
CA HIS A 694 54.20 -17.63 34.85
C HIS A 694 53.80 -18.44 36.09
N ILE A 695 53.04 -17.85 37.03
CA ILE A 695 52.68 -18.52 38.30
C ILE A 695 51.37 -19.32 38.18
N TYR A 696 50.55 -19.07 37.16
CA TYR A 696 49.23 -19.70 37.01
C TYR A 696 49.26 -21.10 36.37
N HIS A 697 50.41 -21.56 35.90
CA HIS A 697 50.52 -22.75 35.05
C HIS A 697 50.54 -24.11 35.79
N SER A 698 50.35 -24.12 37.12
CA SER A 698 50.51 -25.33 37.96
C SER A 698 49.24 -25.89 38.62
N PHE A 699 48.04 -25.35 38.35
CA PHE A 699 46.80 -25.79 39.02
C PHE A 699 45.65 -26.12 38.06
N THR A 700 45.83 -27.07 37.15
CA THR A 700 44.72 -27.53 36.29
C THR A 700 44.74 -29.05 36.05
N THR A 701 43.99 -29.78 36.88
CA THR A 701 43.40 -31.10 36.55
C THR A 701 41.86 -30.94 36.46
N PRO A 702 41.14 -31.81 35.74
CA PRO A 702 39.80 -31.51 35.17
C PRO A 702 38.60 -31.57 36.15
N TRP A 703 38.85 -31.61 37.47
CA TRP A 703 37.81 -31.76 38.50
C TRP A 703 36.88 -30.54 38.77
N PRO A 704 37.25 -29.27 38.46
CA PRO A 704 36.37 -28.13 38.72
C PRO A 704 35.11 -28.09 37.84
N TYR A 705 35.18 -28.60 36.62
CA TYR A 705 34.08 -28.50 35.64
C TYR A 705 32.95 -29.50 35.94
N VAL A 706 33.29 -30.69 36.41
CA VAL A 706 32.32 -31.70 36.84
C VAL A 706 31.62 -31.23 38.12
N SER A 707 32.37 -30.65 39.06
CA SER A 707 31.79 -30.12 40.30
C SER A 707 30.89 -28.89 40.05
N LEU A 708 31.25 -27.99 39.15
CA LEU A 708 30.41 -26.83 38.80
C LEU A 708 29.10 -27.22 38.06
N SER A 709 29.17 -28.20 37.15
CA SER A 709 27.98 -28.76 36.47
C SER A 709 27.01 -29.43 37.46
N VAL A 710 27.54 -30.17 38.43
CA VAL A 710 26.73 -30.79 39.49
C VAL A 710 26.12 -29.74 40.42
N ILE A 711 26.86 -28.70 40.79
CA ILE A 711 26.34 -27.63 41.67
C ILE A 711 25.25 -26.82 40.96
N THR A 712 25.44 -26.48 39.68
CA THR A 712 24.45 -25.71 38.91
C THR A 712 23.17 -26.51 38.67
N THR A 713 23.26 -27.80 38.38
CA THR A 713 22.09 -28.67 38.26
C THR A 713 21.33 -28.82 39.59
N ILE A 714 22.04 -28.92 40.72
CA ILE A 714 21.42 -28.91 42.06
C ILE A 714 20.70 -27.59 42.34
N ILE A 715 21.30 -26.44 41.98
CA ILE A 715 20.69 -25.12 42.18
C ILE A 715 19.42 -24.97 41.33
N ILE A 716 19.46 -25.37 40.05
CA ILE A 716 18.29 -25.31 39.17
C ILE A 716 17.17 -26.22 39.70
N PHE A 717 17.50 -27.43 40.13
CA PHE A 717 16.52 -28.36 40.70
C PHE A 717 15.93 -27.81 42.01
N SER A 718 16.75 -27.18 42.86
CA SER A 718 16.28 -26.52 44.09
C SER A 718 15.35 -25.34 43.80
N LEU A 719 15.64 -24.53 42.78
CA LEU A 719 14.80 -23.40 42.36
C LEU A 719 13.45 -23.88 41.80
N ILE A 720 13.45 -24.95 41.02
CA ILE A 720 12.22 -25.57 40.51
C ILE A 720 11.38 -26.12 41.67
N LEU A 721 12.00 -26.80 42.65
CA LEU A 721 11.30 -27.29 43.84
C LEU A 721 10.73 -26.14 44.68
N ILE A 722 11.48 -25.04 44.86
CA ILE A 722 11.01 -23.84 45.59
C ILE A 722 9.83 -23.19 44.86
N LEU A 723 9.90 -23.06 43.53
CA LEU A 723 8.82 -22.51 42.72
C LEU A 723 7.58 -23.40 42.76
N TRP A 724 7.76 -24.72 42.70
CA TRP A 724 6.65 -25.67 42.81
C TRP A 724 6.02 -25.64 44.21
N HIS A 725 6.83 -25.53 45.26
CA HIS A 725 6.33 -25.39 46.62
C HIS A 725 5.54 -24.08 46.80
N LYS A 726 5.98 -22.97 46.18
CA LYS A 726 5.23 -21.70 46.18
C LYS A 726 3.92 -21.78 45.40
N PHE A 727 3.88 -22.52 44.29
CA PHE A 727 2.67 -22.66 43.49
C PHE A 727 1.59 -23.51 44.19
N LYS A 728 1.98 -24.43 45.10
CA LYS A 728 1.05 -25.31 45.83
C LYS A 728 0.34 -24.63 47.02
N HIS A 729 0.70 -23.39 47.38
CA HIS A 729 0.24 -22.72 48.61
C HIS A 729 -0.97 -21.78 48.47
N THR A 730 -1.67 -21.75 47.33
CA THR A 730 -2.65 -20.69 47.05
C THR A 730 -4.02 -20.79 47.74
N HIS A 731 -4.33 -21.81 48.54
CA HIS A 731 -5.67 -21.95 49.14
C HIS A 731 -5.65 -22.50 50.58
N ARG A 732 -5.34 -21.66 51.59
CA ARG A 732 -5.46 -22.04 53.01
C ARG A 732 -6.01 -20.91 53.88
N THR A 733 -6.94 -21.26 54.77
CA THR A 733 -7.43 -20.38 55.84
C THR A 733 -6.54 -20.55 57.07
N ALA A 734 -6.18 -19.50 57.78
CA ALA A 734 -5.36 -19.62 58.99
C ALA A 734 -5.72 -18.59 60.05
N ILE A 735 -5.52 -18.96 61.32
CA ILE A 735 -5.67 -18.06 62.45
C ILE A 735 -4.29 -17.51 62.81
N HIS A 736 -4.23 -16.20 63.00
CA HIS A 736 -3.04 -15.46 63.35
C HIS A 736 -3.23 -14.67 64.63
N LEU A 737 -2.14 -14.40 65.33
CA LEU A 737 -2.02 -13.40 66.37
C LEU A 737 -1.20 -12.24 65.83
N GLU A 738 -1.80 -11.06 65.77
CA GLU A 738 -1.07 -9.81 65.53
C GLU A 738 -0.71 -9.18 66.88
N LEU A 739 0.58 -8.87 67.05
CA LEU A 739 1.07 -8.04 68.15
C LEU A 739 1.50 -6.70 67.57
N THR A 740 0.94 -5.62 68.08
CA THR A 740 1.21 -4.25 67.60
C THR A 740 1.43 -3.27 68.73
N THR A 741 2.35 -2.34 68.52
CA THR A 741 2.64 -1.18 69.40
C THR A 741 2.21 0.14 68.75
N GLY A 742 1.46 0.07 67.64
CA GLY A 742 1.11 1.22 66.79
C GLY A 742 2.20 1.59 65.77
N ALA A 743 3.49 1.53 66.15
CA ALA A 743 4.62 1.77 65.25
C ALA A 743 5.18 0.47 64.62
N GLU A 744 5.09 -0.65 65.33
CA GLU A 744 5.56 -1.95 64.87
C GLU A 744 4.49 -3.02 65.05
N CYS A 745 4.26 -3.80 64.00
CA CYS A 745 3.42 -4.98 64.03
C CYS A 745 4.20 -6.25 63.66
N THR A 746 3.77 -7.38 64.22
CA THR A 746 4.22 -8.71 63.81
C THR A 746 3.06 -9.70 63.80
N LEU A 747 2.93 -10.42 62.69
CA LEU A 747 1.89 -11.43 62.50
C LEU A 747 2.47 -12.83 62.76
N ILE A 748 1.81 -13.56 63.64
CA ILE A 748 2.24 -14.87 64.12
C ILE A 748 1.14 -15.88 63.77
N LYS A 749 1.48 -16.95 63.04
CA LYS A 749 0.50 -17.96 62.63
C LYS A 749 0.30 -18.96 63.77
N LEU A 750 -0.94 -19.12 64.24
CA LEU A 750 -1.28 -20.04 65.34
C LEU A 750 -1.66 -21.43 64.81
N THR A 751 -2.61 -21.49 63.88
CA THR A 751 -3.06 -22.75 63.28
C THR A 751 -3.57 -22.57 61.86
N GLU A 752 -3.51 -23.63 61.07
CA GLU A 752 -4.11 -23.71 59.72
C GLU A 752 -5.45 -24.43 59.81
N LEU A 753 -6.47 -23.84 59.17
CA LEU A 753 -7.78 -24.44 59.02
C LEU A 753 -7.90 -25.01 57.60
N SER A 754 -8.35 -26.25 57.48
CA SER A 754 -8.45 -26.97 56.22
C SER A 754 -9.62 -26.50 55.33
N LEU A 755 -10.61 -25.79 55.90
CA LEU A 755 -11.82 -25.34 55.22
C LEU A 755 -11.92 -23.81 55.15
N CYS A 756 -12.85 -23.30 54.34
CA CYS A 756 -13.15 -21.88 54.21
C CYS A 756 -13.69 -21.28 55.53
N PRO A 757 -13.53 -19.96 55.76
CA PRO A 757 -13.97 -19.25 56.97
C PRO A 757 -15.41 -19.53 57.40
N GLU A 758 -16.33 -19.62 56.45
CA GLU A 758 -17.77 -19.81 56.71
C GLU A 758 -18.11 -21.15 57.38
N ASN A 759 -17.20 -22.12 57.31
CA ASN A 759 -17.41 -23.46 57.85
C ASN A 759 -16.97 -23.59 59.31
N TRP A 760 -16.48 -22.50 59.92
CA TRP A 760 -15.96 -22.49 61.28
C TRP A 760 -16.70 -21.46 62.13
N ASN A 761 -17.21 -21.91 63.27
CA ASN A 761 -17.64 -21.04 64.34
C ASN A 761 -16.47 -20.86 65.32
N ILE A 762 -15.88 -19.67 65.31
CA ILE A 762 -14.66 -19.30 66.02
C ILE A 762 -15.04 -18.46 67.23
N THR A 763 -14.69 -18.93 68.43
CA THR A 763 -14.89 -18.20 69.68
C THR A 763 -13.52 -17.75 70.20
N PRO A 764 -13.10 -16.48 69.97
CA PRO A 764 -11.81 -15.99 70.44
C PRO A 764 -11.80 -15.90 71.98
N PRO A 765 -10.62 -15.97 72.62
CA PRO A 765 -10.53 -15.80 74.06
C PRO A 765 -10.75 -14.32 74.43
N GLU A 766 -11.48 -14.10 75.52
CA GLU A 766 -11.82 -12.74 76.01
C GLU A 766 -10.58 -11.91 76.38
N ASP A 767 -9.54 -12.55 76.94
CA ASP A 767 -8.30 -11.87 77.35
C ASP A 767 -7.05 -12.75 77.17
N ILE A 768 -5.93 -12.09 76.85
CA ILE A 768 -4.60 -12.70 76.86
C ILE A 768 -3.87 -12.23 78.12
N THR A 769 -3.62 -13.17 79.04
CA THR A 769 -3.00 -12.89 80.33
C THR A 769 -1.49 -12.67 80.25
N ASN A 770 -0.78 -13.45 79.42
CA ASN A 770 0.67 -13.33 79.26
C ASN A 770 1.17 -13.98 77.96
N ILE A 771 2.27 -13.46 77.42
CA ILE A 771 2.97 -14.00 76.25
C ILE A 771 4.44 -14.19 76.62
N ILE A 772 4.90 -15.44 76.67
CA ILE A 772 6.26 -15.79 77.10
C ILE A 772 7.03 -16.39 75.92
N ILE A 773 8.31 -16.02 75.78
CA ILE A 773 9.21 -16.57 74.75
C ILE A 773 10.30 -17.38 75.44
N THR A 774 10.26 -18.70 75.27
CA THR A 774 11.29 -19.62 75.76
C THR A 774 12.25 -20.01 74.64
N THR A 775 13.55 -19.90 74.88
CA THR A 775 14.60 -20.30 73.92
C THR A 775 15.33 -21.51 74.48
N SER A 776 15.23 -22.66 73.82
CA SER A 776 15.91 -23.90 74.21
C SER A 776 17.01 -24.21 73.20
N CYS A 777 18.26 -23.93 73.56
CA CYS A 777 19.43 -24.02 72.68
C CYS A 777 19.35 -23.07 71.45
N PHE A 778 20.48 -22.64 70.89
CA PHE A 778 20.60 -21.50 69.95
C PHE A 778 19.69 -21.53 68.70
N ILE A 779 18.99 -22.63 68.44
CA ILE A 779 18.25 -22.89 67.20
C ILE A 779 16.72 -22.96 67.42
N TRP A 780 16.22 -23.26 68.63
CA TRP A 780 14.79 -23.53 68.86
C TRP A 780 14.18 -22.50 69.82
N THR A 781 13.26 -21.67 69.32
CA THR A 781 12.52 -20.69 70.13
C THR A 781 11.04 -20.96 70.05
N THR A 782 10.37 -20.96 71.21
CA THR A 782 8.93 -21.20 71.32
C THR A 782 8.24 -20.00 71.96
N LEU A 783 7.04 -19.68 71.49
CA LEU A 783 6.15 -18.66 72.01
C LEU A 783 4.99 -19.36 72.71
N THR A 784 4.78 -19.09 73.98
CA THR A 784 3.65 -19.58 74.77
C THR A 784 2.69 -18.43 75.07
N ILE A 785 1.43 -18.61 74.72
CA ILE A 785 0.35 -17.62 74.90
C ILE A 785 -0.60 -18.15 75.98
N HIS A 786 -0.65 -17.48 77.13
CA HIS A 786 -1.58 -17.80 78.20
C HIS A 786 -2.87 -17.01 77.99
N SER A 787 -3.95 -17.70 77.61
CA SER A 787 -5.27 -17.12 77.34
C SER A 787 -6.38 -18.06 77.83
N SER A 788 -7.61 -17.55 77.91
CA SER A 788 -8.81 -18.39 78.12
C SER A 788 -9.03 -19.35 76.94
N LYS A 789 -9.98 -20.29 77.05
CA LYS A 789 -10.15 -21.36 76.04
C LYS A 789 -10.44 -20.77 74.65
N PHE A 790 -9.51 -20.97 73.72
CA PHE A 790 -9.70 -20.62 72.30
C PHE A 790 -10.21 -21.85 71.53
N THR A 791 -11.52 -21.87 71.25
CA THR A 791 -12.18 -22.98 70.57
C THR A 791 -12.64 -22.62 69.16
N VAL A 792 -12.30 -23.48 68.20
CA VAL A 792 -12.72 -23.39 66.81
C VAL A 792 -13.56 -24.60 66.50
N THR A 793 -14.85 -24.40 66.22
CA THR A 793 -15.79 -25.51 66.02
C THR A 793 -16.22 -25.57 64.56
N ASN A 794 -16.17 -26.75 63.96
CA ASN A 794 -16.68 -26.93 62.60
C ASN A 794 -18.21 -26.92 62.63
N VAL A 795 -18.83 -26.05 61.83
CA VAL A 795 -20.29 -25.86 61.82
C VAL A 795 -21.04 -27.13 61.41
N TYR A 796 -20.44 -27.98 60.57
CA TYR A 796 -21.11 -29.16 60.01
C TYR A 796 -20.79 -30.46 60.73
N THR A 797 -19.61 -30.58 61.34
CA THR A 797 -19.18 -31.83 62.01
C THR A 797 -19.20 -31.75 63.53
N GLU A 798 -19.49 -30.57 64.10
CA GLU A 798 -19.42 -30.26 65.54
C GLU A 798 -18.06 -30.56 66.20
N GLN A 799 -17.04 -30.89 65.41
CA GLN A 799 -15.70 -31.17 65.92
C GLN A 799 -15.03 -29.87 66.36
N THR A 800 -14.60 -29.83 67.62
CA THR A 800 -13.91 -28.70 68.22
C THR A 800 -12.39 -28.88 68.10
N LEU A 801 -11.72 -27.96 67.40
CA LEU A 801 -10.27 -27.87 67.32
C LEU A 801 -9.77 -26.88 68.38
N THR A 802 -8.87 -27.32 69.24
CA THR A 802 -8.18 -26.45 70.20
C THR A 802 -7.00 -25.77 69.52
N VAL A 803 -6.96 -24.43 69.53
CA VAL A 803 -5.84 -23.68 68.96
C VAL A 803 -4.61 -23.85 69.86
N PRO A 804 -3.45 -24.26 69.33
CA PRO A 804 -2.25 -24.46 70.15
C PRO A 804 -1.77 -23.12 70.74
N THR A 805 -1.56 -23.12 72.05
CA THR A 805 -1.03 -21.97 72.79
C THR A 805 0.50 -21.88 72.74
N THR A 806 1.17 -22.96 72.33
CA THR A 806 2.63 -23.03 72.18
C THR A 806 2.99 -23.25 70.72
N ILE A 807 3.79 -22.34 70.16
CA ILE A 807 4.23 -22.41 68.76
C ILE A 807 5.72 -22.16 68.60
N ASN A 808 6.32 -22.83 67.62
CA ASN A 808 7.73 -22.64 67.29
C ASN A 808 7.90 -21.41 66.39
N ILE A 809 8.80 -20.51 66.77
CA ILE A 809 9.10 -19.29 66.02
C ILE A 809 10.61 -19.21 65.72
N SER A 810 10.96 -18.57 64.60
CA SER A 810 12.36 -18.37 64.25
C SER A 810 13.04 -17.38 65.21
N PRO A 811 14.37 -17.49 65.43
CA PRO A 811 15.10 -16.58 66.33
C PRO A 811 14.94 -15.09 65.98
N LEU A 812 14.88 -14.76 64.69
CA LEU A 812 14.66 -13.38 64.21
C LEU A 812 13.26 -12.87 64.56
N LYS A 813 12.22 -13.71 64.40
CA LYS A 813 10.86 -13.35 64.81
C LYS A 813 10.78 -13.19 66.33
N ALA A 814 11.44 -14.07 67.09
CA ALA A 814 11.51 -13.96 68.54
C ALA A 814 12.15 -12.65 68.99
N PHE A 815 13.23 -12.20 68.33
CA PHE A 815 13.85 -10.90 68.61
C PHE A 815 12.89 -9.73 68.37
N LYS A 816 12.15 -9.75 67.26
CA LYS A 816 11.14 -8.72 66.95
C LYS A 816 10.00 -8.72 67.98
N ILE A 817 9.49 -9.89 68.33
CA ILE A 817 8.42 -10.00 69.34
C ILE A 817 8.92 -9.51 70.71
N ARG A 818 10.14 -9.87 71.14
CA ARG A 818 10.72 -9.36 72.39
C ARG A 818 10.80 -7.84 72.44
N ARG A 819 11.06 -7.19 71.30
CA ARG A 819 11.08 -5.72 71.20
C ARG A 819 9.67 -5.13 71.36
N ILE A 820 8.66 -5.74 70.73
CA ILE A 820 7.25 -5.33 70.84
C ILE A 820 6.75 -5.50 72.29
N LEU A 821 7.03 -6.64 72.92
CA LEU A 821 6.59 -6.96 74.28
C LEU A 821 7.24 -6.08 75.38
N ARG A 822 8.29 -5.30 75.06
CA ARG A 822 8.92 -4.35 76.00
C ARG A 822 8.16 -3.02 76.11
N GLN A 823 7.24 -2.75 75.19
CA GLN A 823 6.42 -1.54 75.14
C GLN A 823 4.95 -1.89 75.39
N PRO A 824 4.07 -0.92 75.69
CA PRO A 824 2.63 -1.16 75.70
C PRO A 824 2.19 -1.69 74.33
N TYR A 825 1.61 -2.89 74.30
CA TYR A 825 1.21 -3.58 73.07
C TYR A 825 -0.28 -3.93 73.10
N SER A 826 -0.87 -4.06 71.93
CA SER A 826 -2.19 -4.65 71.71
C SER A 826 -2.03 -5.95 70.94
N ALA A 827 -2.87 -6.93 71.28
CA ALA A 827 -2.84 -8.26 70.68
C ALA A 827 -4.21 -8.57 70.07
N TYR A 828 -4.24 -8.87 68.78
CA TYR A 828 -5.48 -9.15 68.04
C TYR A 828 -5.42 -10.54 67.41
N PHE A 829 -6.49 -11.32 67.55
CA PHE A 829 -6.64 -12.55 66.78
C PHE A 829 -7.23 -12.20 65.41
N MET A 830 -6.63 -12.74 64.36
CA MET A 830 -7.01 -12.45 62.98
C MET A 830 -7.21 -13.75 62.22
N LEU A 831 -8.27 -13.81 61.43
CA LEU A 831 -8.51 -14.85 60.46
C LEU A 831 -7.99 -14.40 59.10
N SER A 832 -7.17 -15.22 58.45
CA SER A 832 -6.71 -15.00 57.08
C SER A 832 -7.31 -16.01 56.11
N HIS A 833 -7.77 -15.54 54.96
CA HIS A 833 -8.19 -16.37 53.82
C HIS A 833 -7.82 -15.64 52.53
N HIS A 834 -7.03 -16.27 51.65
CA HIS A 834 -6.48 -15.64 50.44
C HIS A 834 -5.83 -14.26 50.68
N GLU A 835 -5.06 -14.14 51.77
CA GLU A 835 -4.40 -12.88 52.19
C GLU A 835 -5.35 -11.73 52.57
N TYR A 836 -6.67 -11.98 52.63
CA TYR A 836 -7.62 -11.09 53.29
C TYR A 836 -7.66 -11.41 54.78
N PHE A 837 -7.51 -10.37 55.59
CA PHE A 837 -7.49 -10.48 57.04
C PHE A 837 -8.75 -9.88 57.66
N ARG A 838 -9.35 -10.60 58.60
CA ARG A 838 -10.47 -10.14 59.40
C ARG A 838 -10.11 -10.29 60.88
N MET A 839 -10.25 -9.21 61.65
CA MET A 839 -10.13 -9.29 63.11
C MET A 839 -11.29 -10.12 63.66
N LEU A 840 -10.96 -11.05 64.56
CA LEU A 840 -11.93 -11.81 65.33
C LEU A 840 -12.33 -10.93 66.53
N GLN A 841 -13.62 -10.59 66.61
CA GLN A 841 -14.20 -9.81 67.71
C GLN A 841 -14.87 -10.73 68.72
#